data_AF-A0A2P8DDC4-F1
#
_entry.id   AF-A0A2P8DDC4-F1
#
_cell.length_a   1.000
_cell.length_b   1.000
_cell.length_c   1.000
_cell.angle_alpha   90.00
_cell.angle_beta   90.00
_cell.angle_gamma   90.00
#
_symmetry.space_group_name_H-M   'P 1'
#
loop_
_entity.id
_entity.type
_entity.pdbx_description
1 polymer ?
#
loop_
_entity_poly.entity_id
_entity_poly.type
_entity_poly.pdbx_seq_one_letter_code
_entity_poly.pdbx_strand_id
1 'polypeptide(L)'
;MSKPALQEASHAEIINNIPPILVFSYFAEPLRVTMNKKYNAAIRLRLPVIRALRFLSLLACCGMYYTCPAQQKNGNSYEAAIALIDDATGYDIAGYDTLYRLMVLHSSRNKRQSTVYWGWIISRNKDGIDFLCDQGREMHIASAHIVGTKAFAHHSKDIGAYLDEPVYDAWTAVWAYNYLPALWFHKKERSDDARRLLSRNNIFPDSATIITNVGTFYFDAMLKAYTEERNYAKAIQFGTHLSKPVFKDYPYQPEIVKLTAQLRGRPDDFMTFRLPGYKAWDSIKQTLNRTGQIQFLADRLRLINCIQPGQPAGISYTMDQVAVSYAYCTEKKDCDYWEPAGRYAVLNPYNELKAMHLNTQELKLLLPLMPEGAYIPSYSYFRNFAPGRTLHRLSWVVNDLLFDITQKRFVRNGDFDKLDAAQQKELVARIAAWCDEHRDLDAAGITRQILYETDAWQEFNKALASAVNAGDSVVVPVLEKRFDDFTGGSWPSQQGVMARVMFEKGSIKNNATVSRWHKDAADNWVVLWTSLFLVKNDPAAYTMAMQRLTALLKQCDGTTYYPHVIDLLLALPDPAARQLAEGILAKEHFQSMMDWEYYCGFVKKLLQARSDYTCRFLCEGLNGLKFTESKAGRLYPDDRFVMAAEQLRGRAYDSGWPARKKKDYSLELAQWLAREYEVYKNGGKCALDLSVTKAGAPDFFLDAPE
;
A
#
# COMPACT_ATOMS: atom_id res chain seq x y z
N MET A 1 -64.11 -15.83 -8.60
CA MET A 1 -63.73 -14.69 -9.45
C MET A 1 -63.14 -13.60 -8.58
N SER A 2 -61.81 -13.47 -8.54
CA SER A 2 -61.02 -12.23 -8.37
C SER A 2 -59.60 -12.61 -7.89
N LYS A 3 -58.61 -12.40 -8.76
CA LYS A 3 -57.19 -12.45 -8.42
C LYS A 3 -56.82 -11.16 -7.64
N PRO A 4 -55.86 -11.18 -6.70
CA PRO A 4 -55.24 -9.94 -6.25
C PRO A 4 -54.27 -9.44 -7.31
N ALA A 5 -54.36 -8.15 -7.62
CA ALA A 5 -53.46 -7.44 -8.51
C ALA A 5 -52.08 -7.27 -7.87
N LEU A 6 -51.04 -7.76 -8.55
CA LEU A 6 -49.66 -7.34 -8.34
C LEU A 6 -49.49 -5.99 -9.02
N GLN A 7 -49.20 -4.94 -8.24
CA GLN A 7 -48.68 -3.68 -8.79
C GLN A 7 -47.24 -3.91 -9.25
N GLU A 8 -47.03 -3.85 -10.57
CA GLU A 8 -45.70 -3.69 -11.16
C GLU A 8 -45.23 -2.26 -10.92
N ALA A 9 -44.36 -2.07 -9.93
CA ALA A 9 -43.55 -0.86 -9.85
C ALA A 9 -42.49 -0.91 -10.95
N SER A 10 -42.39 0.16 -11.76
CA SER A 10 -41.42 0.22 -12.85
C SER A 10 -40.00 0.17 -12.32
N HIS A 11 -39.10 -0.57 -13.00
CA HIS A 11 -37.68 -0.66 -12.66
C HIS A 11 -36.95 0.70 -12.59
N ALA A 12 -37.57 1.80 -13.03
CA ALA A 12 -37.01 3.14 -13.00
C ALA A 12 -37.07 3.82 -11.62
N GLU A 13 -38.00 3.45 -10.73
CA GLU A 13 -38.14 4.11 -9.41
C GLU A 13 -37.20 3.55 -8.32
N ILE A 14 -36.72 2.31 -8.47
CA ILE A 14 -35.80 1.68 -7.52
C ILE A 14 -34.36 2.21 -7.69
N ILE A 15 -34.00 2.67 -8.89
CA ILE A 15 -32.64 3.11 -9.22
C ILE A 15 -32.35 4.53 -8.72
N ASN A 16 -33.38 5.37 -8.54
CA ASN A 16 -33.20 6.78 -8.17
C ASN A 16 -33.15 7.07 -6.66
N ASN A 17 -33.31 6.07 -5.79
CA ASN A 17 -33.39 6.25 -4.34
C ASN A 17 -32.30 5.51 -3.53
N ILE A 18 -31.20 5.08 -4.16
CA ILE A 18 -30.08 4.41 -3.46
C ILE A 18 -28.95 5.43 -3.20
N PRO A 19 -28.55 5.67 -1.93
CA PRO A 19 -27.41 6.53 -1.63
C PRO A 19 -26.10 5.96 -2.19
N PRO A 20 -25.13 6.78 -2.66
CA PRO A 20 -23.97 6.30 -3.42
C PRO A 20 -22.93 5.45 -2.65
N ILE A 21 -23.18 5.12 -1.37
CA ILE A 21 -22.20 4.47 -0.48
C ILE A 21 -22.45 2.97 -0.28
N LEU A 22 -23.56 2.40 -0.79
CA LEU A 22 -24.00 1.04 -0.44
C LEU A 22 -23.86 -0.04 -1.54
N VAL A 23 -23.11 0.22 -2.62
CA VAL A 23 -23.07 -0.72 -3.77
C VAL A 23 -21.86 -1.67 -3.77
N PHE A 24 -20.81 -1.43 -2.98
CA PHE A 24 -19.56 -2.23 -3.09
C PHE A 24 -19.39 -3.38 -2.09
N SER A 25 -20.22 -3.49 -1.06
CA SER A 25 -20.04 -4.51 0.00
C SER A 25 -20.88 -5.79 -0.16
N TYR A 26 -21.76 -5.89 -1.17
CA TYR A 26 -22.71 -7.02 -1.29
C TYR A 26 -22.43 -8.05 -2.40
N PHE A 27 -21.40 -7.87 -3.23
CA PHE A 27 -21.13 -8.79 -4.35
C PHE A 27 -19.92 -9.71 -4.18
N ALA A 28 -19.43 -9.87 -2.96
CA ALA A 28 -18.31 -10.76 -2.64
C ALA A 28 -18.60 -11.70 -1.46
N GLU A 29 -19.65 -12.53 -1.55
CA GLU A 29 -19.65 -13.92 -1.07
C GLU A 29 -20.90 -14.70 -1.56
N PRO A 30 -20.82 -16.04 -1.75
CA PRO A 30 -21.78 -16.75 -2.57
C PRO A 30 -23.00 -17.26 -1.81
N LEU A 31 -24.16 -17.13 -2.46
CA LEU A 31 -25.31 -18.04 -2.36
C LEU A 31 -24.85 -19.51 -2.44
N ARG A 32 -24.59 -20.14 -1.28
CA ARG A 32 -24.47 -21.60 -1.14
C ARG A 32 -24.94 -22.06 0.23
N VAL A 33 -26.25 -22.18 0.40
CA VAL A 33 -26.83 -23.14 1.34
C VAL A 33 -27.91 -23.96 0.62
N THR A 34 -27.70 -25.27 0.63
CA THR A 34 -28.57 -26.38 0.19
C THR A 34 -28.91 -26.51 -1.30
N MET A 35 -28.43 -27.58 -1.96
CA MET A 35 -29.27 -28.66 -2.52
C MET A 35 -28.49 -29.69 -3.37
N ASN A 36 -29.06 -30.89 -3.39
CA ASN A 36 -28.50 -32.23 -3.67
C ASN A 36 -28.16 -32.57 -5.14
N LYS A 37 -27.09 -33.38 -5.30
CA LYS A 37 -26.76 -34.48 -6.25
C LYS A 37 -27.20 -34.54 -7.74
N LYS A 38 -27.85 -33.55 -8.37
CA LYS A 38 -28.33 -33.69 -9.78
C LYS A 38 -27.70 -32.78 -10.86
N TYR A 39 -26.47 -32.28 -10.70
CA TYR A 39 -25.94 -31.26 -11.61
C TYR A 39 -24.50 -31.50 -12.15
N ASN A 40 -24.22 -32.70 -12.67
CA ASN A 40 -22.98 -32.95 -13.43
C ASN A 40 -23.07 -32.58 -14.92
N ALA A 41 -24.23 -32.14 -15.42
CA ALA A 41 -24.40 -31.73 -16.82
C ALA A 41 -24.15 -30.23 -17.09
N ALA A 42 -24.24 -29.34 -16.08
CA ALA A 42 -24.14 -27.88 -16.32
C ALA A 42 -22.75 -27.28 -16.09
N ILE A 43 -21.76 -28.08 -15.67
CA ILE A 43 -20.38 -27.59 -15.47
C ILE A 43 -19.68 -27.31 -16.82
N ARG A 44 -20.12 -27.91 -17.93
CA ARG A 44 -19.58 -27.61 -19.27
C ARG A 44 -20.05 -26.28 -19.87
N LEU A 45 -21.09 -25.63 -19.31
CA LEU A 45 -21.59 -24.34 -19.79
C LEU A 45 -21.12 -23.13 -18.97
N ARG A 46 -20.38 -23.33 -17.87
CA ARG A 46 -20.00 -22.23 -16.94
C ARG A 46 -18.56 -21.74 -17.06
N LEU A 47 -17.64 -22.48 -17.68
CA LEU A 47 -16.29 -21.97 -17.95
C LEU A 47 -16.27 -20.75 -18.90
N PRO A 48 -17.10 -20.70 -19.96
CA PRO A 48 -17.24 -19.52 -20.80
C PRO A 48 -17.83 -18.34 -20.05
N VAL A 49 -18.76 -18.59 -19.10
CA VAL A 49 -19.40 -17.56 -18.28
C VAL A 49 -18.43 -16.97 -17.25
N ILE A 50 -17.57 -17.78 -16.63
CA ILE A 50 -16.54 -17.29 -15.69
C ILE A 50 -15.44 -16.53 -16.44
N ARG A 51 -15.05 -16.98 -17.64
CA ARG A 51 -14.15 -16.21 -18.52
C ARG A 51 -14.81 -14.92 -19.00
N ALA A 52 -16.09 -14.95 -19.35
CA ALA A 52 -16.86 -13.76 -19.70
C ALA A 52 -17.03 -12.81 -18.51
N LEU A 53 -17.19 -13.30 -17.28
CA LEU A 53 -17.29 -12.48 -16.07
C LEU A 53 -15.93 -11.91 -15.64
N ARG A 54 -14.82 -12.62 -15.84
CA ARG A 54 -13.46 -12.05 -15.69
C ARG A 54 -13.15 -11.02 -16.77
N PHE A 55 -13.58 -11.27 -18.01
CA PHE A 55 -13.47 -10.31 -19.10
C PHE A 55 -14.40 -9.11 -18.91
N LEU A 56 -15.60 -9.31 -18.34
CA LEU A 56 -16.57 -8.28 -18.00
C LEU A 56 -16.18 -7.50 -16.74
N SER A 57 -15.45 -8.08 -15.78
CA SER A 57 -14.90 -7.34 -14.64
C SER A 57 -13.66 -6.54 -15.01
N LEU A 58 -12.81 -7.05 -15.92
CA LEU A 58 -11.79 -6.25 -16.59
C LEU A 58 -12.41 -5.14 -17.45
N LEU A 59 -13.45 -5.46 -18.23
CA LEU A 59 -14.24 -4.48 -18.97
C LEU A 59 -15.13 -3.60 -18.09
N ALA A 60 -15.38 -3.92 -16.82
CA ALA A 60 -16.10 -3.06 -15.89
C ALA A 60 -15.13 -2.22 -15.06
N CYS A 61 -13.91 -2.68 -14.79
CA CYS A 61 -12.84 -1.81 -14.27
C CYS A 61 -12.36 -0.83 -15.35
N CYS A 62 -12.25 -1.29 -16.60
CA CYS A 62 -12.05 -0.41 -17.74
C CYS A 62 -13.35 0.33 -18.12
N GLY A 63 -14.53 -0.26 -17.90
CA GLY A 63 -15.83 0.26 -18.36
C GLY A 63 -16.55 1.16 -17.39
N MET A 64 -16.24 1.12 -16.09
CA MET A 64 -16.75 2.10 -15.11
C MET A 64 -16.16 3.50 -15.35
N TYR A 65 -15.17 3.64 -16.23
CA TYR A 65 -14.76 4.92 -16.82
C TYR A 65 -15.27 5.15 -18.25
N TYR A 66 -15.85 4.14 -18.91
CA TYR A 66 -16.26 4.21 -20.33
C TYR A 66 -17.77 4.07 -20.59
N THR A 67 -18.59 3.78 -19.58
CA THR A 67 -20.05 3.93 -19.68
C THR A 67 -20.49 5.20 -18.98
N CYS A 68 -19.93 6.34 -19.41
CA CYS A 68 -20.66 7.59 -19.29
C CYS A 68 -21.86 7.47 -20.24
N PRO A 69 -23.12 7.61 -19.78
CA PRO A 69 -24.28 7.55 -20.66
C PRO A 69 -24.07 8.57 -21.77
N ALA A 70 -24.00 8.09 -23.02
CA ALA A 70 -23.80 8.85 -24.25
C ALA A 70 -23.54 10.33 -23.97
N GLN A 71 -22.29 10.69 -23.66
CA GLN A 71 -21.89 12.09 -23.45
C GLN A 71 -22.52 12.88 -24.59
N GLN A 72 -23.51 13.71 -24.25
CA GLN A 72 -24.02 14.70 -25.17
C GLN A 72 -22.79 15.40 -25.75
N LYS A 73 -22.79 15.63 -27.07
CA LYS A 73 -21.74 16.29 -27.85
C LYS A 73 -21.48 17.76 -27.40
N ASN A 74 -21.18 17.96 -26.13
CA ASN A 74 -20.69 19.20 -25.54
C ASN A 74 -19.17 19.08 -25.30
N GLY A 75 -18.46 18.30 -26.12
CA GLY A 75 -17.01 18.31 -26.13
C GLY A 75 -16.53 19.69 -26.59
N ASN A 76 -15.53 20.24 -25.91
CA ASN A 76 -14.87 21.46 -26.37
C ASN A 76 -14.46 21.31 -27.83
N SER A 77 -14.67 22.35 -28.63
CA SER A 77 -14.02 22.42 -29.95
C SER A 77 -12.51 22.33 -29.74
N TYR A 78 -11.79 21.87 -30.78
CA TYR A 78 -10.33 21.87 -30.77
C TYR A 78 -9.75 23.23 -30.32
N GLU A 79 -10.31 24.34 -30.81
CA GLU A 79 -9.87 25.69 -30.44
C GLU A 79 -10.12 26.00 -28.96
N ALA A 80 -11.26 25.60 -28.41
CA ALA A 80 -11.55 25.78 -26.99
C ALA A 80 -10.62 24.95 -26.10
N ALA A 81 -10.31 23.71 -26.52
CA ALA A 81 -9.35 22.86 -25.81
C ALA A 81 -7.95 23.47 -25.84
N ILE A 82 -7.46 23.92 -27.00
CA ILE A 82 -6.15 24.57 -27.13
C ILE A 82 -6.09 25.85 -26.30
N ALA A 83 -7.10 26.72 -26.38
CA ALA A 83 -7.13 27.96 -25.59
C ALA A 83 -7.09 27.67 -24.08
N LEU A 84 -7.80 26.64 -23.62
CA LEU A 84 -7.78 26.22 -22.22
C LEU A 84 -6.42 25.67 -21.80
N ILE A 85 -5.77 24.88 -22.65
CA ILE A 85 -4.41 24.37 -22.40
C ILE A 85 -3.42 25.54 -22.34
N ASP A 86 -3.50 26.51 -23.25
CA ASP A 86 -2.65 27.69 -23.29
C ASP A 86 -2.76 28.49 -21.98
N ASP A 87 -3.99 28.77 -21.53
CA ASP A 87 -4.26 29.48 -20.28
C ASP A 87 -3.79 28.71 -19.04
N ALA A 88 -3.97 27.38 -19.03
CA ALA A 88 -3.61 26.53 -17.90
C ALA A 88 -2.10 26.22 -17.81
N THR A 89 -1.37 26.18 -18.93
CA THR A 89 -0.01 25.62 -18.94
C THR A 89 1.07 26.61 -18.56
N GLY A 90 0.86 27.93 -18.61
CA GLY A 90 1.81 28.94 -18.08
C GLY A 90 3.23 28.97 -18.70
N TYR A 91 3.56 28.01 -19.56
CA TYR A 91 4.83 27.88 -20.28
C TYR A 91 4.76 28.63 -21.60
N ASP A 92 5.82 29.37 -21.93
CA ASP A 92 6.00 29.89 -23.29
C ASP A 92 6.47 28.76 -24.22
N ILE A 93 5.56 27.85 -24.55
CA ILE A 93 5.89 26.71 -25.40
C ILE A 93 6.21 27.19 -26.83
N ALA A 94 5.65 28.33 -27.25
CA ALA A 94 5.87 28.87 -28.59
C ALA A 94 7.33 29.27 -28.83
N GLY A 95 8.06 29.66 -27.78
CA GLY A 95 9.48 30.01 -27.81
C GLY A 95 10.43 28.86 -28.20
N TYR A 96 9.98 27.61 -28.20
CA TYR A 96 10.83 26.47 -28.56
C TYR A 96 10.65 26.05 -30.02
N ASP A 97 11.73 25.99 -30.80
CA ASP A 97 11.68 25.54 -32.21
C ASP A 97 11.96 24.04 -32.41
N THR A 98 12.49 23.39 -31.37
CA THR A 98 13.01 22.03 -31.45
C THR A 98 12.50 21.18 -30.29
N LEU A 99 11.84 20.07 -30.61
CA LEU A 99 11.54 18.99 -29.68
C LEU A 99 12.74 18.03 -29.63
N TYR A 100 13.10 17.55 -28.44
CA TYR A 100 14.20 16.62 -28.25
C TYR A 100 13.70 15.28 -27.71
N ARG A 101 14.33 14.21 -28.20
CA ARG A 101 14.28 12.87 -27.61
C ARG A 101 15.60 12.62 -26.90
N LEU A 102 15.54 12.46 -25.59
CA LEU A 102 16.68 12.19 -24.73
C LEU A 102 16.63 10.75 -24.25
N MET A 103 17.75 10.04 -24.32
CA MET A 103 17.93 8.75 -23.67
C MET A 103 18.81 8.97 -22.44
N VAL A 104 18.26 8.66 -21.27
CA VAL A 104 18.86 8.93 -19.97
C VAL A 104 19.07 7.63 -19.22
N LEU A 105 20.26 7.46 -18.66
CA LEU A 105 20.60 6.31 -17.85
C LEU A 105 20.22 6.58 -16.38
N HIS A 106 19.37 5.74 -15.82
CA HIS A 106 19.02 5.73 -14.41
C HIS A 106 19.65 4.53 -13.71
N SER A 107 20.10 4.72 -12.48
CA SER A 107 20.40 3.65 -11.55
C SER A 107 19.24 3.48 -10.58
N SER A 108 18.49 2.39 -10.70
CA SER A 108 17.48 2.00 -9.71
C SER A 108 17.74 0.57 -9.27
N ARG A 109 17.80 0.34 -7.95
CA ARG A 109 18.00 -1.00 -7.34
C ARG A 109 19.19 -1.77 -7.95
N ASN A 110 20.35 -1.11 -8.10
CA ASN A 110 21.57 -1.67 -8.72
C ASN A 110 21.42 -2.14 -10.17
N LYS A 111 20.34 -1.76 -10.87
CA LYS A 111 20.17 -1.99 -12.30
C LYS A 111 20.30 -0.68 -13.04
N ARG A 112 21.09 -0.69 -14.11
CA ARG A 112 21.15 0.40 -15.09
C ARG A 112 19.97 0.24 -16.04
N GLN A 113 19.08 1.22 -16.06
CA GLN A 113 17.94 1.26 -16.97
C GLN A 113 18.03 2.53 -17.80
N SER A 114 17.83 2.43 -19.11
CA SER A 114 17.71 3.59 -19.98
C SER A 114 16.24 3.98 -20.10
N THR A 115 15.91 5.23 -19.78
CA THR A 115 14.60 5.83 -20.00
C THR A 115 14.68 6.82 -21.15
N VAL A 116 13.60 6.92 -21.93
CA VAL A 116 13.49 7.91 -23.00
C VAL A 116 12.56 9.02 -22.54
N TYR A 117 13.00 10.28 -22.69
CA TYR A 117 12.22 11.47 -22.43
C TYR A 117 12.04 12.26 -23.72
N TRP A 118 10.84 12.79 -23.91
CA TRP A 118 10.52 13.76 -24.96
C TRP A 118 10.26 15.13 -24.33
N GLY A 119 10.55 16.22 -25.03
CA GLY A 119 10.38 17.57 -24.47
C GLY A 119 11.34 18.61 -25.04
N TRP A 120 11.51 19.71 -24.31
CA TRP A 120 12.26 20.88 -24.75
C TRP A 120 13.41 21.20 -23.80
N ILE A 121 14.54 21.61 -24.35
CA ILE A 121 15.69 22.04 -23.56
C ILE A 121 15.48 23.51 -23.18
N ILE A 122 15.29 23.75 -21.89
CA ILE A 122 15.15 25.10 -21.30
C ILE A 122 16.51 25.79 -21.30
N SER A 123 17.54 25.09 -20.82
CA SER A 123 18.90 25.62 -20.75
C SER A 123 19.94 24.51 -20.85
N ARG A 124 21.15 24.87 -21.30
CA ARG A 124 22.33 23.99 -21.29
C ARG A 124 23.39 24.62 -20.41
N ASN A 125 23.97 23.83 -19.51
CA ASN A 125 25.11 24.25 -18.71
C ASN A 125 26.20 23.16 -18.74
N LYS A 126 27.32 23.40 -18.05
CA LYS A 126 28.45 22.45 -18.04
C LYS A 126 28.07 21.12 -17.38
N ASP A 127 27.16 21.15 -16.43
CA ASP A 127 26.81 20.01 -15.57
C ASP A 127 25.67 19.17 -16.14
N GLY A 128 24.88 19.72 -17.07
CA GLY A 128 23.74 19.04 -17.66
C GLY A 128 22.83 19.95 -18.51
N ILE A 129 21.59 19.52 -18.63
CA ILE A 129 20.51 20.26 -19.29
C ILE A 129 19.33 20.43 -18.35
N ASP A 130 18.72 21.61 -18.38
CA ASP A 130 17.39 21.81 -17.82
C ASP A 130 16.37 21.49 -18.91
N PHE A 131 15.46 20.57 -18.63
CA PHE A 131 14.59 19.96 -19.62
C PHE A 131 13.13 20.01 -19.15
N LEU A 132 12.25 20.55 -19.98
CA LEU A 132 10.80 20.47 -19.83
C LEU A 132 10.33 19.24 -20.59
N CYS A 133 9.99 18.15 -19.89
CA CYS A 133 9.44 16.99 -20.59
C CYS A 133 8.04 17.28 -21.14
N ASP A 134 7.61 16.51 -22.14
CA ASP A 134 6.31 16.63 -22.79
C ASP A 134 5.12 16.39 -21.83
N GLN A 135 5.37 15.77 -20.68
CA GLN A 135 4.42 15.61 -19.58
C GLN A 135 4.35 16.83 -18.64
N GLY A 136 5.09 17.89 -18.94
CA GLY A 136 5.19 19.13 -18.17
C GLY A 136 6.31 19.14 -17.14
N ARG A 137 6.93 18.01 -16.81
CA ARG A 137 7.95 17.94 -15.76
C ARG A 137 9.23 18.67 -16.15
N GLU A 138 9.56 19.71 -15.40
CA GLU A 138 10.90 20.27 -15.39
C GLU A 138 11.86 19.35 -14.64
N MET A 139 12.98 19.01 -15.27
CA MET A 139 14.02 18.16 -14.71
C MET A 139 15.40 18.66 -15.11
N HIS A 140 16.36 18.51 -14.19
CA HIS A 140 17.76 18.69 -14.50
C HIS A 140 18.39 17.32 -14.80
N ILE A 141 18.92 17.14 -16.01
CA ILE A 141 19.54 15.88 -16.42
C ILE A 141 21.05 16.12 -16.54
N ALA A 142 21.80 15.52 -15.62
CA ALA A 142 23.25 15.60 -15.62
C ALA A 142 23.85 15.05 -16.93
N SER A 143 24.86 15.72 -17.48
CA SER A 143 25.50 15.35 -18.76
C SER A 143 25.98 13.90 -18.77
N ALA A 144 26.48 13.40 -17.64
CA ALA A 144 26.95 12.02 -17.47
C ALA A 144 25.84 10.96 -17.58
N HIS A 145 24.57 11.35 -17.41
CA HIS A 145 23.43 10.44 -17.52
C HIS A 145 22.81 10.45 -18.93
N ILE A 146 23.16 11.41 -19.78
CA ILE A 146 22.64 11.51 -21.14
C ILE A 146 23.44 10.58 -22.04
N VAL A 147 22.82 9.49 -22.50
CA VAL A 147 23.45 8.49 -23.38
C VAL A 147 23.02 8.62 -24.84
N GLY A 148 22.03 9.47 -25.12
CA GLY A 148 21.63 9.80 -26.48
C GLY A 148 20.72 11.01 -26.55
N THR A 149 20.86 11.80 -27.61
CA THR A 149 20.01 12.97 -27.89
C THR A 149 19.68 13.04 -29.36
N LYS A 150 18.40 13.20 -29.70
CA LYS A 150 17.95 13.47 -31.08
C LYS A 150 17.07 14.71 -31.09
N ALA A 151 17.36 15.64 -32.00
CA ALA A 151 16.63 16.89 -32.18
C ALA A 151 15.62 16.76 -33.33
N PHE A 152 14.44 17.34 -33.15
CA PHE A 152 13.36 17.36 -34.12
C PHE A 152 12.86 18.80 -34.25
N ALA A 153 13.35 19.51 -35.27
CA ALA A 153 12.83 20.83 -35.61
C ALA A 153 11.34 20.73 -35.96
N HIS A 154 10.54 21.74 -35.60
CA HIS A 154 9.09 21.71 -35.80
C HIS A 154 8.66 21.53 -37.27
N HIS A 155 9.53 21.85 -38.25
CA HIS A 155 9.28 21.66 -39.68
C HIS A 155 9.86 20.34 -40.24
N SER A 156 10.53 19.54 -39.40
CA SER A 156 11.11 18.27 -39.83
C SER A 156 10.03 17.24 -40.13
N LYS A 157 10.23 16.45 -41.19
CA LYS A 157 9.40 15.28 -41.51
C LYS A 157 9.58 14.15 -40.48
N ASP A 158 10.74 14.09 -39.83
CA ASP A 158 11.09 13.04 -38.86
C ASP A 158 10.30 13.12 -37.55
N ILE A 159 9.63 14.24 -37.30
CA ILE A 159 8.82 14.42 -36.09
C ILE A 159 7.55 13.56 -36.10
N GLY A 160 7.18 12.99 -37.25
CA GLY A 160 6.21 11.89 -37.31
C GLY A 160 6.58 10.72 -36.39
N ALA A 161 7.88 10.49 -36.15
CA ALA A 161 8.34 9.49 -35.19
C ALA A 161 7.83 9.72 -33.76
N TYR A 162 7.60 10.97 -33.33
CA TYR A 162 6.97 11.27 -32.04
C TYR A 162 5.49 10.85 -32.02
N LEU A 163 4.77 11.13 -33.11
CA LEU A 163 3.34 10.82 -33.26
C LEU A 163 3.08 9.33 -33.47
N ASP A 164 4.09 8.59 -33.93
CA ASP A 164 4.04 7.16 -34.23
C ASP A 164 4.66 6.29 -33.12
N GLU A 165 5.49 6.85 -32.23
CA GLU A 165 5.99 6.12 -31.06
C GLU A 165 4.79 5.94 -30.11
N PRO A 166 4.32 4.69 -29.91
CA PRO A 166 3.20 4.49 -29.02
C PRO A 166 3.66 4.92 -27.63
N VAL A 167 2.91 5.84 -27.00
CA VAL A 167 3.09 6.21 -25.59
C VAL A 167 2.65 5.02 -24.73
N TYR A 168 3.37 3.90 -24.86
CA TYR A 168 3.22 2.66 -24.11
C TYR A 168 4.01 2.81 -22.82
N ASP A 169 3.47 3.62 -21.92
CA ASP A 169 3.68 3.33 -20.52
C ASP A 169 2.33 2.91 -19.94
N ALA A 170 2.10 1.59 -19.96
CA ALA A 170 0.82 0.95 -19.64
C ALA A 170 0.28 1.29 -18.23
N TRP A 171 1.10 1.93 -17.40
CA TRP A 171 0.73 2.40 -16.06
C TRP A 171 0.32 3.89 -16.02
N THR A 172 0.76 4.71 -16.98
CA THR A 172 0.37 6.13 -17.14
C THR A 172 -0.56 6.38 -18.35
N ALA A 173 -0.79 5.36 -19.19
CA ALA A 173 -1.52 5.43 -20.46
C ALA A 173 -2.99 5.88 -20.38
N VAL A 174 -3.61 5.86 -19.19
CA VAL A 174 -4.95 6.42 -18.98
C VAL A 174 -4.91 7.96 -18.88
N TRP A 175 -3.73 8.56 -18.64
CA TRP A 175 -3.54 9.98 -18.35
C TRP A 175 -2.52 10.69 -19.27
N ALA A 176 -2.02 10.02 -20.32
CA ALA A 176 -0.92 10.50 -21.15
C ALA A 176 -1.13 11.95 -21.68
N TYR A 177 -0.28 12.82 -21.14
CA TYR A 177 -0.29 14.28 -21.14
C TYR A 177 0.17 14.91 -22.47
N ASN A 178 -0.51 14.64 -23.58
CA ASN A 178 -0.14 15.24 -24.87
C ASN A 178 -0.51 16.74 -24.99
N TYR A 179 -0.88 17.41 -23.89
CA TYR A 179 -1.37 18.79 -23.91
C TYR A 179 -0.29 19.80 -24.32
N LEU A 180 0.91 19.73 -23.73
CA LEU A 180 2.01 20.63 -24.10
C LEU A 180 2.47 20.41 -25.55
N PRO A 181 2.71 19.17 -26.02
CA PRO A 181 3.00 18.91 -27.41
C PRO A 181 1.89 19.40 -28.36
N ALA A 182 0.63 19.18 -28.02
CA ALA A 182 -0.48 19.65 -28.86
C ALA A 182 -0.53 21.18 -28.95
N LEU A 183 -0.38 21.89 -27.82
CA LEU A 183 -0.27 23.34 -27.81
C LEU A 183 0.93 23.81 -28.65
N TRP A 184 2.07 23.15 -28.51
CA TRP A 184 3.27 23.44 -29.27
C TRP A 184 3.06 23.28 -30.79
N PHE A 185 2.49 22.16 -31.23
CA PHE A 185 2.15 21.94 -32.64
C PHE A 185 1.16 22.99 -33.15
N HIS A 186 0.14 23.34 -32.36
CA HIS A 186 -0.79 24.42 -32.72
C HIS A 186 -0.07 25.75 -32.93
N LYS A 187 0.78 26.17 -31.98
CA LYS A 187 1.56 27.42 -32.06
C LYS A 187 2.59 27.43 -33.19
N LYS A 188 2.99 26.26 -33.71
CA LYS A 188 3.85 26.10 -34.88
C LYS A 188 3.08 25.86 -36.18
N GLU A 189 1.80 26.24 -36.21
CA GLU A 189 0.91 26.14 -37.38
C GLU A 189 0.69 24.70 -37.89
N ARG A 190 0.87 23.71 -37.02
CA ARG A 190 0.68 22.27 -37.29
C ARG A 190 -0.57 21.74 -36.59
N SER A 191 -1.71 22.37 -36.85
CA SER A 191 -2.97 22.05 -36.19
C SER A 191 -3.46 20.61 -36.41
N ASP A 192 -3.11 19.98 -37.52
CA ASP A 192 -3.49 18.57 -37.77
C ASP A 192 -2.76 17.60 -36.82
N ASP A 193 -1.48 17.85 -36.53
CA ASP A 193 -0.71 17.05 -35.57
C ASP A 193 -1.19 17.30 -34.13
N ALA A 194 -1.49 18.56 -33.80
CA ALA A 194 -2.11 18.91 -32.52
C ALA A 194 -3.46 18.19 -32.32
N ARG A 195 -4.31 18.15 -33.35
CA ARG A 195 -5.58 17.41 -33.34
C ARG A 195 -5.35 15.91 -33.17
N ARG A 196 -4.38 15.34 -33.88
CA ARG A 196 -4.01 13.92 -33.75
C ARG A 196 -3.59 13.55 -32.33
N LEU A 197 -2.91 14.45 -31.64
CA LEU A 197 -2.47 14.25 -30.25
C LEU A 197 -3.58 14.40 -29.21
N LEU A 198 -4.49 15.35 -29.41
CA LEU A 198 -5.60 15.61 -28.47
C LEU A 198 -6.79 14.66 -28.65
N SER A 199 -7.00 14.14 -29.85
CA SER A 199 -8.16 13.31 -30.15
C SER A 199 -7.82 11.82 -30.05
N ARG A 200 -8.42 11.12 -29.08
CA ARG A 200 -8.52 9.66 -29.11
C ARG A 200 -9.86 9.30 -29.75
N ASN A 201 -9.85 8.59 -30.88
CA ASN A 201 -11.07 8.22 -31.62
C ASN A 201 -11.95 9.42 -32.02
N ASN A 202 -11.35 10.56 -32.41
CA ASN A 202 -12.04 11.81 -32.76
C ASN A 202 -12.85 12.47 -31.62
N ILE A 203 -12.57 12.12 -30.36
CA ILE A 203 -13.18 12.76 -29.18
C ILE A 203 -12.12 13.63 -28.50
N PHE A 204 -12.41 14.92 -28.34
CA PHE A 204 -11.58 15.86 -27.58
C PHE A 204 -11.90 15.76 -26.08
N PRO A 205 -10.89 15.93 -25.21
CA PRO A 205 -11.10 15.96 -23.77
C PRO A 205 -11.96 17.18 -23.38
N ASP A 206 -12.85 16.99 -22.41
CA ASP A 206 -13.60 18.10 -21.83
C ASP A 206 -12.71 19.00 -20.96
N SER A 207 -13.24 20.18 -20.58
CA SER A 207 -12.51 21.14 -19.74
C SER A 207 -12.06 20.53 -18.43
N ALA A 208 -12.93 19.75 -17.76
CA ALA A 208 -12.62 19.15 -16.47
C ALA A 208 -11.42 18.19 -16.56
N THR A 209 -11.33 17.41 -17.63
CA THR A 209 -10.22 16.50 -17.92
C THR A 209 -8.93 17.28 -18.18
N ILE A 210 -8.98 18.33 -19.01
CA ILE A 210 -7.81 19.19 -19.28
C ILE A 210 -7.29 19.82 -17.98
N ILE A 211 -8.18 20.46 -17.21
CA ILE A 211 -7.84 21.13 -15.95
C ILE A 211 -7.28 20.14 -14.92
N THR A 212 -7.90 18.97 -14.78
CA THR A 212 -7.43 17.94 -13.84
C THR A 212 -6.02 17.47 -14.20
N ASN A 213 -5.75 17.25 -15.48
CA ASN A 213 -4.48 16.71 -15.94
C ASN A 213 -3.36 17.76 -15.87
N VAL A 214 -3.58 18.96 -16.40
CA VAL A 214 -2.60 20.06 -16.32
C VAL A 214 -2.37 20.46 -14.86
N GLY A 215 -3.44 20.53 -14.05
CA GLY A 215 -3.35 20.83 -12.63
C GLY A 215 -2.54 19.78 -11.86
N THR A 216 -2.68 18.50 -12.21
CA THR A 216 -1.93 17.40 -11.58
C THR A 216 -0.43 17.51 -11.83
N PHE A 217 0.00 17.86 -13.05
CA PHE A 217 1.41 18.10 -13.33
C PHE A 217 1.99 19.17 -12.39
N TYR A 218 1.32 20.32 -12.30
CA TYR A 218 1.77 21.41 -11.45
C TYR A 218 1.71 21.10 -9.97
N PHE A 219 0.69 20.35 -9.54
CA PHE A 219 0.56 19.93 -8.15
C PHE A 219 1.68 18.96 -7.75
N ASP A 220 2.07 18.03 -8.62
CA ASP A 220 3.25 17.17 -8.40
C ASP A 220 4.53 18.00 -8.26
N ALA A 221 4.74 18.97 -9.15
CA ALA A 221 5.89 19.86 -9.09
C ALA A 221 5.91 20.68 -7.79
N MET A 222 4.74 21.17 -7.34
CA MET A 222 4.58 21.85 -6.06
C MET A 222 4.91 20.93 -4.88
N LEU A 223 4.41 19.70 -4.87
CA LEU A 223 4.64 18.75 -3.78
C LEU A 223 6.11 18.34 -3.70
N LYS A 224 6.76 18.09 -4.84
CA LYS A 224 8.19 17.81 -4.89
C LYS A 224 9.01 18.99 -4.34
N ALA A 225 8.71 20.21 -4.78
CA ALA A 225 9.36 21.42 -4.29
C ALA A 225 9.15 21.61 -2.79
N TYR A 226 7.93 21.38 -2.30
CA TYR A 226 7.56 21.54 -0.90
C TYR A 226 8.19 20.49 0.02
N THR A 227 8.17 19.21 -0.39
CA THR A 227 8.54 18.08 0.47
C THR A 227 9.98 17.63 0.27
N GLU A 228 10.36 17.27 -0.95
CA GLU A 228 11.68 16.72 -1.29
C GLU A 228 12.74 17.82 -1.29
N GLU A 229 12.51 18.89 -2.06
CA GLU A 229 13.50 19.97 -2.25
C GLU A 229 13.51 20.96 -1.08
N ARG A 230 12.42 21.03 -0.31
CA ARG A 230 12.15 22.03 0.74
C ARG A 230 12.31 23.48 0.24
N ASN A 231 12.02 23.68 -1.04
CA ASN A 231 12.10 24.96 -1.71
C ASN A 231 10.72 25.64 -1.70
N TYR A 232 10.44 26.36 -0.61
CA TYR A 232 9.15 27.03 -0.43
C TYR A 232 8.89 28.11 -1.48
N ALA A 233 9.92 28.81 -1.97
CA ALA A 233 9.75 29.80 -3.04
C ALA A 233 9.21 29.15 -4.33
N LYS A 234 9.80 28.03 -4.74
CA LYS A 234 9.36 27.25 -5.91
C LYS A 234 7.98 26.64 -5.69
N ALA A 235 7.70 26.10 -4.50
CA ALA A 235 6.37 25.62 -4.16
C ALA A 235 5.29 26.73 -4.20
N ILE A 236 5.60 27.94 -3.70
CA ILE A 236 4.72 29.11 -3.75
C ILE A 236 4.48 29.55 -5.20
N GLN A 237 5.50 29.49 -6.07
CA GLN A 237 5.35 29.79 -7.50
C GLN A 237 4.32 28.87 -8.15
N PHE A 238 4.46 27.56 -7.99
CA PHE A 238 3.49 26.59 -8.53
C PHE A 238 2.10 26.73 -7.90
N GLY A 239 2.03 26.93 -6.57
CA GLY A 239 0.76 27.14 -5.89
C GLY A 239 0.04 28.42 -6.32
N THR A 240 0.79 29.49 -6.61
CA THR A 240 0.23 30.74 -7.17
C THR A 240 -0.31 30.52 -8.58
N HIS A 241 0.39 29.73 -9.42
CA HIS A 241 -0.11 29.36 -10.74
C HIS A 241 -1.41 28.53 -10.67
N LEU A 242 -1.45 27.54 -9.79
CA LEU A 242 -2.63 26.70 -9.53
C LEU A 242 -3.80 27.46 -8.90
N SER A 243 -3.57 28.66 -8.36
CA SER A 243 -4.61 29.54 -7.80
C SER A 243 -5.32 30.38 -8.87
N LYS A 244 -4.91 30.31 -10.15
CA LYS A 244 -5.55 31.06 -11.24
C LYS A 244 -7.01 30.62 -11.47
N PRO A 245 -7.88 31.50 -12.01
CA PRO A 245 -9.30 31.19 -12.26
C PRO A 245 -9.54 29.96 -13.13
N VAL A 246 -8.62 29.65 -14.06
CA VAL A 246 -8.68 28.48 -14.94
C VAL A 246 -8.71 27.15 -14.17
N PHE A 247 -8.15 27.12 -12.96
CA PHE A 247 -8.13 25.96 -12.07
C PHE A 247 -9.23 25.97 -11.00
N LYS A 248 -10.25 26.84 -11.10
CA LYS A 248 -11.31 26.98 -10.08
C LYS A 248 -12.01 25.66 -9.72
N ASP A 249 -12.15 24.77 -10.71
CA ASP A 249 -12.81 23.47 -10.57
C ASP A 249 -11.80 22.32 -10.38
N TYR A 250 -10.51 22.63 -10.23
CA TYR A 250 -9.49 21.63 -9.95
C TYR A 250 -9.64 21.13 -8.50
N PRO A 251 -9.82 19.82 -8.25
CA PRO A 251 -10.18 19.32 -6.93
C PRO A 251 -9.24 19.70 -5.77
N TYR A 252 -7.96 19.94 -6.06
CA TYR A 252 -6.96 20.29 -5.05
C TYR A 252 -6.73 21.78 -4.86
N GLN A 253 -7.30 22.65 -5.72
CA GLN A 253 -7.06 24.08 -5.63
C GLN A 253 -7.31 24.65 -4.23
N PRO A 254 -8.39 24.30 -3.50
CA PRO A 254 -8.63 24.84 -2.16
C PRO A 254 -7.49 24.57 -1.17
N GLU A 255 -6.90 23.37 -1.21
CA GLU A 255 -5.78 23.00 -0.32
C GLU A 255 -4.46 23.63 -0.79
N ILE A 256 -4.25 23.76 -2.10
CA ILE A 256 -3.09 24.46 -2.69
C ILE A 256 -3.06 25.93 -2.28
N VAL A 257 -4.21 26.62 -2.34
CA VAL A 257 -4.33 28.03 -1.93
C VAL A 257 -3.95 28.19 -0.45
N LYS A 258 -4.48 27.32 0.42
CA LYS A 258 -4.16 27.32 1.86
C LYS A 258 -2.67 27.07 2.11
N LEU A 259 -2.11 26.02 1.51
CA LEU A 259 -0.68 25.71 1.63
C LEU A 259 0.17 26.89 1.18
N THR A 260 -0.12 27.46 0.01
CA THR A 260 0.62 28.60 -0.54
C THR A 260 0.60 29.81 0.40
N ALA A 261 -0.55 30.11 1.01
CA ALA A 261 -0.67 31.17 2.00
C ALA A 261 0.19 30.88 3.26
N GLN A 262 0.18 29.64 3.76
CA GLN A 262 0.98 29.24 4.92
C GLN A 262 2.49 29.31 4.65
N LEU A 263 2.95 28.87 3.48
CA LEU A 263 4.38 28.87 3.14
C LEU A 263 4.97 30.29 3.12
N ARG A 264 4.18 31.30 2.71
CA ARG A 264 4.61 32.71 2.74
C ARG A 264 4.91 33.21 4.17
N GLY A 265 4.24 32.65 5.17
CA GLY A 265 4.46 32.97 6.59
C GLY A 265 5.54 32.13 7.27
N ARG A 266 6.19 31.21 6.54
CA ARG A 266 7.19 30.27 7.08
C ARG A 266 8.52 30.29 6.30
N PRO A 267 9.08 31.46 5.93
CA PRO A 267 10.28 31.52 5.09
C PRO A 267 11.54 30.96 5.78
N ASP A 268 11.53 30.91 7.11
CA ASP A 268 12.65 30.48 7.95
C ASP A 268 12.72 28.96 8.19
N ASP A 269 11.65 28.23 7.88
CA ASP A 269 11.65 26.78 8.01
C ASP A 269 12.72 26.17 7.09
N PHE A 270 13.50 25.23 7.64
CA PHE A 270 14.69 24.62 7.02
C PHE A 270 15.87 25.57 6.75
N MET A 271 15.70 26.87 6.93
CA MET A 271 16.75 27.88 6.82
C MET A 271 17.41 28.11 8.16
N THR A 272 16.69 28.68 9.11
CA THR A 272 17.16 28.98 10.47
C THR A 272 16.52 28.04 11.48
N PHE A 273 15.34 27.50 11.16
CA PHE A 273 14.63 26.51 11.96
C PHE A 273 14.79 25.09 11.36
N ARG A 274 15.71 24.29 11.91
CA ARG A 274 16.10 22.97 11.36
C ARG A 274 15.98 21.83 12.37
N LEU A 275 15.87 20.61 11.85
CA LEU A 275 16.08 19.38 12.62
C LEU A 275 17.59 19.19 12.86
N PRO A 276 18.04 19.06 14.12
CA PRO A 276 19.45 18.79 14.41
C PRO A 276 19.81 17.36 13.99
N GLY A 277 21.09 17.13 13.70
CA GLY A 277 21.62 15.76 13.69
C GLY A 277 21.62 15.14 15.09
N TYR A 278 21.65 13.82 15.19
CA TYR A 278 21.58 13.10 16.47
C TYR A 278 22.62 13.57 17.52
N LYS A 279 23.89 13.73 17.15
CA LYS A 279 24.94 14.23 18.07
C LYS A 279 24.69 15.67 18.56
N ALA A 280 24.15 16.52 17.68
CA ALA A 280 23.81 17.89 18.04
C ALA A 280 22.60 17.90 18.98
N TRP A 281 21.63 17.01 18.75
CA TRP A 281 20.51 16.82 19.67
C TRP A 281 20.97 16.39 21.05
N ASP A 282 21.89 15.43 21.17
CA ASP A 282 22.43 15.01 22.49
C ASP A 282 23.02 16.18 23.28
N SER A 283 23.71 17.09 22.58
CA SER A 283 24.28 18.30 23.19
C SER A 283 23.20 19.29 23.61
N ILE A 284 22.22 19.57 22.74
CA ILE A 284 21.09 20.47 23.02
C ILE A 284 20.26 19.93 24.20
N LYS A 285 19.97 18.62 24.20
CA LYS A 285 19.18 17.92 25.21
C LYS A 285 19.75 18.12 26.61
N GLN A 286 21.08 18.11 26.76
CA GLN A 286 21.76 18.35 28.04
C GLN A 286 21.60 19.78 28.57
N THR A 287 21.35 20.75 27.69
CA THR A 287 21.16 22.17 28.07
C THR A 287 19.71 22.50 28.43
N LEU A 288 18.76 21.62 28.09
CA LEU A 288 17.33 21.83 28.28
C LEU A 288 16.80 20.98 29.43
N ASN A 289 15.90 21.55 30.24
CA ASN A 289 15.09 20.76 31.16
C ASN A 289 14.04 19.92 30.38
N ARG A 290 13.36 19.00 31.05
CA ARG A 290 12.40 18.08 30.40
C ARG A 290 11.31 18.81 29.61
N THR A 291 10.69 19.84 30.19
CA THR A 291 9.70 20.68 29.50
C THR A 291 10.27 21.36 28.26
N GLY A 292 11.48 21.92 28.37
CA GLY A 292 12.19 22.55 27.26
C GLY A 292 12.56 21.55 26.15
N GLN A 293 12.92 20.32 26.52
CA GLN A 293 13.14 19.24 25.54
C GLN A 293 11.85 18.92 24.78
N ILE A 294 10.71 18.78 25.48
CA ILE A 294 9.40 18.52 24.87
C ILE A 294 9.04 19.65 23.92
N GLN A 295 9.12 20.92 24.37
CA GLN A 295 8.79 22.07 23.55
C GLN A 295 9.69 22.15 22.30
N PHE A 296 11.00 21.95 22.48
CA PHE A 296 11.96 21.97 21.38
C PHE A 296 11.61 20.97 20.27
N LEU A 297 11.19 19.76 20.65
CA LEU A 297 10.77 18.70 19.73
C LEU A 297 9.39 18.98 19.14
N ALA A 298 8.44 19.44 19.96
CA ALA A 298 7.07 19.75 19.57
C ALA A 298 7.02 20.83 18.47
N ASP A 299 7.78 21.92 18.64
CA ASP A 299 7.90 22.99 17.65
C ASP A 299 8.40 22.46 16.29
N ARG A 300 9.22 21.40 16.33
CA ARG A 300 9.87 20.80 15.16
C ARG A 300 9.07 19.67 14.52
N LEU A 301 7.93 19.25 15.09
CA LEU A 301 7.02 18.29 14.45
C LEU A 301 6.57 18.77 13.07
N ARG A 302 6.43 20.09 12.87
CA ARG A 302 6.05 20.69 11.58
C ARG A 302 7.08 20.51 10.46
N LEU A 303 8.29 20.07 10.80
CA LEU A 303 9.40 19.83 9.86
C LEU A 303 9.52 18.37 9.43
N ILE A 304 8.71 17.45 9.99
CA ILE A 304 8.75 16.03 9.64
C ILE A 304 8.36 15.84 8.18
N ASN A 305 9.20 15.13 7.45
CA ASN A 305 9.03 14.74 6.07
C ASN A 305 8.94 13.21 5.97
N CYS A 306 7.73 12.71 5.76
CA CYS A 306 7.42 11.31 5.53
C CYS A 306 6.72 11.18 4.17
N ILE A 307 7.42 10.59 3.21
CA ILE A 307 6.90 10.36 1.85
C ILE A 307 6.64 8.88 1.67
N GLN A 308 5.46 8.54 1.19
CA GLN A 308 5.08 7.16 0.93
C GLN A 308 5.99 6.55 -0.16
N PRO A 309 6.72 5.44 0.12
CA PRO A 309 7.72 4.89 -0.80
C PRO A 309 7.12 4.14 -2.00
N GLY A 310 5.83 3.81 -1.98
CA GLY A 310 5.14 3.12 -3.06
C GLY A 310 3.70 2.77 -2.72
N GLN A 311 2.95 2.20 -3.67
CA GLN A 311 1.58 1.72 -3.44
C GLN A 311 1.52 0.19 -3.37
N PRO A 312 0.61 -0.41 -2.56
CA PRO A 312 -0.22 0.22 -1.54
C PRO A 312 0.57 0.43 -0.24
N ALA A 313 0.65 1.66 0.27
CA ALA A 313 1.21 1.93 1.60
C ALA A 313 0.55 3.19 2.19
N GLY A 314 0.67 3.39 3.50
CA GLY A 314 0.47 4.70 4.12
C GLY A 314 1.81 5.44 4.24
N ILE A 315 1.78 6.58 4.94
CA ILE A 315 3.02 7.11 5.55
C ILE A 315 3.08 6.70 7.01
N SER A 316 4.28 6.57 7.56
CA SER A 316 4.48 6.48 9.00
C SER A 316 5.25 7.71 9.47
N TYR A 317 4.79 8.37 10.53
CA TYR A 317 5.55 9.45 11.18
C TYR A 317 6.81 8.93 11.90
N THR A 318 6.97 7.61 12.02
CA THR A 318 8.19 6.99 12.56
C THR A 318 9.31 6.84 11.55
N MET A 319 9.09 7.17 10.27
CA MET A 319 10.12 7.04 9.22
C MET A 319 11.37 7.85 9.56
N ASP A 320 12.54 7.29 9.23
CA ASP A 320 13.82 7.96 9.42
C ASP A 320 13.82 9.31 8.70
N GLN A 321 14.25 10.34 9.43
CA GLN A 321 14.30 11.69 8.90
C GLN A 321 15.68 11.95 8.31
N VAL A 322 15.67 12.47 7.09
CA VAL A 322 16.87 12.92 6.39
C VAL A 322 16.76 14.39 6.08
N ALA A 323 17.89 15.09 6.06
CA ALA A 323 17.98 16.44 5.54
C ALA A 323 18.93 16.47 4.36
N VAL A 324 18.62 17.34 3.40
CA VAL A 324 19.51 17.71 2.30
C VAL A 324 20.25 18.98 2.74
N SER A 325 21.55 19.08 2.46
CA SER A 325 22.29 20.32 2.73
C SER A 325 21.66 21.48 1.95
N TYR A 326 21.45 22.63 2.60
CA TYR A 326 20.92 23.80 1.90
C TYR A 326 21.80 24.21 0.73
N ALA A 327 23.13 24.14 0.90
CA ALA A 327 24.09 24.38 -0.18
C ALA A 327 23.87 23.42 -1.36
N TYR A 328 23.56 22.16 -1.06
CA TYR A 328 23.22 21.15 -2.08
C TYR A 328 21.90 21.48 -2.80
N CYS A 329 20.87 21.95 -2.10
CA CYS A 329 19.61 22.41 -2.72
C CYS A 329 19.80 23.67 -3.57
N THR A 330 20.73 24.56 -3.23
CA THR A 330 21.01 25.76 -4.02
C THR A 330 21.92 25.48 -5.22
N GLU A 331 22.84 24.52 -5.10
CA GLU A 331 23.78 24.14 -6.17
C GLU A 331 23.17 23.16 -7.16
N LYS A 332 22.36 22.20 -6.69
CA LYS A 332 21.63 21.26 -7.55
C LYS A 332 20.19 21.67 -7.68
N LYS A 333 19.78 21.90 -8.94
CA LYS A 333 18.39 22.25 -9.30
C LYS A 333 17.37 21.12 -9.08
N ASP A 334 17.85 19.89 -8.90
CA ASP A 334 17.02 18.72 -8.67
C ASP A 334 17.63 17.85 -7.55
N CYS A 335 16.92 17.77 -6.42
CA CYS A 335 17.25 16.91 -5.29
C CYS A 335 16.18 15.83 -5.17
N ASP A 336 16.47 14.63 -5.67
CA ASP A 336 15.56 13.49 -5.51
C ASP A 336 15.59 13.00 -4.04
N TYR A 337 14.41 12.82 -3.41
CA TYR A 337 14.26 12.16 -2.10
C TYR A 337 14.55 10.65 -2.12
N TRP A 338 15.00 10.06 -3.22
CA TRP A 338 15.50 8.67 -3.26
C TRP A 338 17.01 8.53 -3.56
N GLU A 339 17.70 9.60 -3.97
CA GLU A 339 19.17 9.63 -4.09
C GLU A 339 19.95 9.77 -2.74
N PRO A 340 20.81 8.81 -2.36
CA PRO A 340 21.58 8.90 -1.11
C PRO A 340 22.57 10.07 -1.03
N ALA A 341 23.02 10.60 -2.17
CA ALA A 341 24.04 11.64 -2.23
C ALA A 341 23.51 12.98 -1.68
N GLY A 342 24.28 13.63 -0.80
CA GLY A 342 23.94 14.95 -0.25
C GLY A 342 22.97 14.91 0.94
N ARG A 343 22.56 13.72 1.40
CA ARG A 343 21.72 13.56 2.59
C ARG A 343 22.51 13.19 3.82
N TYR A 344 22.00 13.66 4.94
CA TYR A 344 22.45 13.22 6.26
C TYR A 344 21.24 12.94 7.14
N ALA A 345 21.38 11.94 8.01
CA ALA A 345 20.36 11.59 8.98
C ALA A 345 20.19 12.73 9.98
N VAL A 346 18.94 13.08 10.26
CA VAL A 346 18.56 14.06 11.28
C VAL A 346 17.62 13.42 12.27
N LEU A 347 17.45 14.10 13.40
CA LEU A 347 16.52 13.69 14.43
C LEU A 347 15.09 13.58 13.88
N ASN A 348 14.38 12.52 14.27
CA ASN A 348 12.92 12.46 14.14
C ASN A 348 12.26 12.92 15.46
N PRO A 349 11.68 14.13 15.53
CA PRO A 349 11.09 14.63 16.77
C PRO A 349 9.89 13.82 17.24
N TYR A 350 9.15 13.17 16.33
CA TYR A 350 8.03 12.29 16.68
C TYR A 350 8.54 11.04 17.42
N ASN A 351 9.61 10.40 16.93
CA ASN A 351 10.21 9.24 17.60
C ASN A 351 10.81 9.60 18.96
N GLU A 352 11.46 10.77 19.08
CA GLU A 352 11.99 11.23 20.36
C GLU A 352 10.88 11.50 21.39
N LEU A 353 9.80 12.19 21.00
CA LEU A 353 8.67 12.43 21.89
C LEU A 353 8.03 11.12 22.38
N LYS A 354 7.93 10.10 21.50
CA LYS A 354 7.48 8.76 21.90
C LYS A 354 8.44 8.09 22.89
N ALA A 355 9.74 8.17 22.63
CA ALA A 355 10.76 7.59 23.50
C ALA A 355 10.87 8.30 24.86
N MET A 356 10.41 9.55 24.98
CA MET A 356 10.37 10.27 26.25
C MET A 356 9.29 9.76 27.22
N HIS A 357 8.37 8.89 26.78
CA HIS A 357 7.27 8.35 27.57
C HIS A 357 6.52 9.46 28.33
N LEU A 358 5.95 10.40 27.59
CA LEU A 358 5.27 11.57 28.16
C LEU A 358 4.14 11.12 29.09
N ASN A 359 4.07 11.72 30.28
CA ASN A 359 2.90 11.56 31.14
C ASN A 359 1.75 12.47 30.65
N THR A 360 0.55 12.29 31.22
CA THR A 360 -0.65 13.03 30.82
C THR A 360 -0.50 14.55 30.98
N GLN A 361 0.24 15.01 31.99
CA GLN A 361 0.50 16.45 32.19
C GLN A 361 1.44 17.02 31.12
N GLU A 362 2.42 16.24 30.67
CA GLU A 362 3.34 16.62 29.61
C GLU A 362 2.69 16.66 28.23
N LEU A 363 1.69 15.79 27.99
CA LEU A 363 0.91 15.82 26.75
C LEU A 363 0.19 17.16 26.53
N LYS A 364 -0.14 17.89 27.60
CA LYS A 364 -0.75 19.22 27.51
C LYS A 364 0.13 20.22 26.76
N LEU A 365 1.45 20.01 26.72
CA LEU A 365 2.39 20.83 25.96
C LEU A 365 2.23 20.67 24.44
N LEU A 366 1.61 19.58 23.98
CA LEU A 366 1.37 19.33 22.56
C LEU A 366 0.04 19.90 22.06
N LEU A 367 -0.94 20.08 22.96
CA LEU A 367 -2.29 20.49 22.61
C LEU A 367 -2.40 21.85 21.88
N PRO A 368 -1.58 22.87 22.20
CA PRO A 368 -1.59 24.13 21.45
C PRO A 368 -1.29 23.99 19.95
N LEU A 369 -0.60 22.91 19.55
CA LEU A 369 -0.24 22.66 18.15
C LEU A 369 -1.40 22.10 17.31
N MET A 370 -2.45 21.55 17.95
CA MET A 370 -3.61 21.00 17.23
C MET A 370 -4.34 22.05 16.35
N PRO A 371 -4.72 23.24 16.86
CA PRO A 371 -5.43 24.25 16.06
C PRO A 371 -4.56 25.01 15.07
N GLU A 372 -3.23 24.83 15.05
CA GLU A 372 -2.35 25.59 14.14
C GLU A 372 -2.64 25.34 12.65
N GLY A 373 -3.29 24.21 12.31
CA GLY A 373 -3.70 23.88 10.95
C GLY A 373 -2.56 23.81 9.92
N ALA A 374 -1.31 23.78 10.40
CA ALA A 374 -0.12 23.84 9.56
C ALA A 374 0.04 22.55 8.76
N TYR A 375 0.27 22.65 7.46
CA TYR A 375 0.74 21.50 6.69
C TYR A 375 2.17 21.14 7.10
N ILE A 376 2.47 19.85 7.07
CA ILE A 376 3.84 19.33 7.19
C ILE A 376 4.33 18.90 5.81
N PRO A 377 5.65 18.81 5.55
CA PRO A 377 6.18 18.38 4.26
C PRO A 377 6.04 16.87 4.05
N SER A 378 4.83 16.33 4.21
CA SER A 378 4.49 14.91 4.08
C SER A 378 3.19 14.76 3.30
N TYR A 379 3.14 13.77 2.41
CA TYR A 379 1.93 13.43 1.67
C TYR A 379 1.81 11.92 1.44
N SER A 380 0.57 11.45 1.33
CA SER A 380 0.24 10.05 1.02
C SER A 380 -0.55 9.95 -0.29
N TYR A 381 -0.49 8.76 -0.90
CA TYR A 381 -1.24 8.39 -2.10
C TYR A 381 -2.42 7.51 -1.72
N PHE A 382 -3.62 7.87 -2.19
CA PHE A 382 -4.71 6.91 -2.27
C PHE A 382 -4.45 5.95 -3.45
N ARG A 383 -4.90 4.69 -3.36
CA ARG A 383 -4.67 3.63 -4.37
C ARG A 383 -4.92 4.13 -5.80
N ASN A 384 -4.29 3.49 -6.79
CA ASN A 384 -4.42 3.64 -8.26
C ASN A 384 -5.82 3.91 -8.87
N PHE A 385 -6.91 3.83 -8.10
CA PHE A 385 -8.29 4.11 -8.52
C PHE A 385 -8.84 5.47 -8.06
N ALA A 386 -8.15 6.17 -7.15
CA ALA A 386 -8.40 7.58 -6.88
C ALA A 386 -7.04 8.31 -6.86
N PRO A 387 -6.78 9.27 -7.76
CA PRO A 387 -5.51 10.02 -7.81
C PRO A 387 -5.31 10.98 -6.62
N GLY A 388 -6.04 10.75 -5.52
CA GLY A 388 -6.04 11.44 -4.23
C GLY A 388 -4.64 11.56 -3.63
N ARG A 389 -3.97 12.72 -3.77
CA ARG A 389 -2.82 13.04 -2.91
C ARG A 389 -3.34 13.74 -1.67
N THR A 390 -3.01 13.19 -0.50
CA THR A 390 -3.43 13.77 0.78
C THR A 390 -2.24 14.46 1.41
N LEU A 391 -2.31 15.79 1.54
CA LEU A 391 -1.36 16.58 2.32
C LEU A 391 -1.62 16.37 3.81
N HIS A 392 -0.56 16.06 4.57
CA HIS A 392 -0.67 15.85 6.00
C HIS A 392 -0.55 17.16 6.78
N ARG A 393 -1.16 17.19 7.96
CA ARG A 393 -1.23 18.36 8.84
C ARG A 393 -0.62 18.06 10.20
N LEU A 394 -0.14 19.10 10.87
CA LEU A 394 0.45 19.02 12.20
C LEU A 394 -0.55 18.46 13.22
N SER A 395 -1.83 18.83 13.11
CA SER A 395 -2.93 18.29 13.92
C SER A 395 -3.01 16.77 13.87
N TRP A 396 -2.71 16.15 12.72
CA TRP A 396 -2.74 14.70 12.56
C TRP A 396 -1.55 14.03 13.24
N VAL A 397 -0.37 14.65 13.16
CA VAL A 397 0.84 14.18 13.87
C VAL A 397 0.62 14.22 15.38
N VAL A 398 0.05 15.32 15.88
CA VAL A 398 -0.23 15.50 17.31
C VAL A 398 -1.31 14.53 17.76
N ASN A 399 -2.41 14.38 17.00
CA ASN A 399 -3.46 13.43 17.33
C ASN A 399 -2.94 11.97 17.34
N ASP A 400 -2.07 11.63 16.40
CA ASP A 400 -1.43 10.32 16.35
C ASP A 400 -0.49 10.10 17.54
N LEU A 401 0.30 11.10 17.94
CA LEU A 401 1.11 11.06 19.18
C LEU A 401 0.25 10.88 20.43
N LEU A 402 -0.85 11.64 20.55
CA LEU A 402 -1.79 11.50 21.65
C LEU A 402 -2.34 10.07 21.70
N PHE A 403 -2.80 9.53 20.57
CA PHE A 403 -3.29 8.15 20.50
C PHE A 403 -2.21 7.12 20.81
N ASP A 404 -0.98 7.32 20.34
CA ASP A 404 0.11 6.38 20.61
C ASP A 404 0.53 6.35 22.09
N ILE A 405 0.50 7.49 22.78
CA ILE A 405 0.91 7.61 24.18
C ILE A 405 -0.23 7.23 25.12
N THR A 406 -1.44 7.75 24.87
CA THR A 406 -2.60 7.55 25.75
C THR A 406 -3.41 6.32 25.41
N GLN A 407 -3.29 5.79 24.19
CA GLN A 407 -4.14 4.72 23.63
C GLN A 407 -5.62 5.13 23.51
N LYS A 408 -5.96 6.38 23.82
CA LYS A 408 -7.29 6.98 23.70
C LYS A 408 -7.39 7.79 22.42
N ARG A 409 -8.46 7.57 21.65
CA ARG A 409 -8.71 8.32 20.42
C ARG A 409 -9.71 9.43 20.71
N PHE A 410 -9.20 10.66 20.78
CA PHE A 410 -10.05 11.84 21.02
C PHE A 410 -10.80 12.29 19.76
N VAL A 411 -10.16 12.13 18.59
CA VAL A 411 -10.73 12.47 17.28
C VAL A 411 -10.10 11.59 16.21
N ARG A 412 -10.81 11.30 15.12
CA ARG A 412 -10.22 10.60 13.97
C ARG A 412 -9.34 11.57 13.16
N ASN A 413 -8.30 11.04 12.52
CA ASN A 413 -7.45 11.84 11.64
C ASN A 413 -8.31 12.50 10.54
N GLY A 414 -8.08 13.79 10.31
CA GLY A 414 -8.85 14.61 9.37
C GLY A 414 -10.18 15.15 9.90
N ASP A 415 -10.79 14.56 10.94
CA ASP A 415 -12.07 15.06 11.47
C ASP A 415 -11.87 16.34 12.30
N PHE A 416 -10.73 16.49 12.97
CA PHE A 416 -10.39 17.73 13.68
C PHE A 416 -10.43 18.96 12.76
N ASP A 417 -9.89 18.83 11.55
CA ASP A 417 -9.81 19.92 10.58
C ASP A 417 -11.16 20.29 9.94
N LYS A 418 -12.19 19.45 10.12
CA LYS A 418 -13.57 19.73 9.68
C LYS A 418 -14.35 20.52 10.72
N LEU A 419 -13.87 20.55 11.97
CA LEU A 419 -14.46 21.34 13.05
C LEU A 419 -14.16 22.83 12.81
N ASP A 420 -15.10 23.69 13.19
CA ASP A 420 -14.84 25.12 13.25
C ASP A 420 -13.89 25.48 14.41
N ALA A 421 -13.41 26.73 14.45
CA ALA A 421 -12.43 27.15 15.46
C ALA A 421 -12.95 27.04 16.91
N ALA A 422 -14.25 27.21 17.15
CA ALA A 422 -14.83 27.11 18.48
C ALA A 422 -14.89 25.63 18.93
N GLN A 423 -15.31 24.75 18.04
CA GLN A 423 -15.34 23.30 18.25
C GLN A 423 -13.93 22.71 18.43
N GLN A 424 -12.94 23.19 17.66
CA GLN A 424 -11.53 22.81 17.84
C GLN A 424 -11.03 23.20 19.24
N LYS A 425 -11.32 24.42 19.69
CA LYS A 425 -10.95 24.90 21.03
C LYS A 425 -11.63 24.09 22.13
N GLU A 426 -12.91 23.75 21.96
CA GLU A 426 -13.65 22.92 22.91
C GLU A 426 -13.06 21.51 23.00
N LEU A 427 -12.74 20.88 21.86
CA LEU A 427 -12.11 19.57 21.84
C LEU A 427 -10.73 19.59 22.51
N VAL A 428 -9.90 20.60 22.23
CA VAL A 428 -8.61 20.79 22.91
C VAL A 428 -8.78 20.92 24.44
N ALA A 429 -9.79 21.68 24.89
CA ALA A 429 -10.09 21.83 26.32
C ALA A 429 -10.54 20.49 26.95
N ARG A 430 -11.34 19.69 26.23
CA ARG A 430 -11.75 18.34 26.69
C ARG A 430 -10.56 17.39 26.82
N ILE A 431 -9.60 17.43 25.89
CA ILE A 431 -8.38 16.63 25.98
C ILE A 431 -7.53 17.07 27.19
N ALA A 432 -7.42 18.38 27.42
CA ALA A 432 -6.71 18.92 28.57
C ALA A 432 -7.35 18.49 29.90
N ALA A 433 -8.69 18.53 29.99
CA ALA A 433 -9.43 18.06 31.17
C ALA A 433 -9.21 16.55 31.41
N TRP A 434 -9.25 15.74 30.35
CA TRP A 434 -8.94 14.30 30.46
C TRP A 434 -7.51 14.07 30.99
N CYS A 435 -6.53 14.87 30.55
CA CYS A 435 -5.17 14.79 31.07
C CYS A 435 -5.08 15.12 32.57
N ASP A 436 -5.94 16.03 33.05
CA ASP A 436 -6.00 16.41 34.47
C ASP A 436 -6.68 15.32 35.33
N GLU A 437 -7.71 14.67 34.81
CA GLU A 437 -8.39 13.54 35.46
C GLU A 437 -7.48 12.31 35.60
N HIS A 438 -6.56 12.10 34.64
CA HIS A 438 -5.66 10.93 34.59
C HIS A 438 -4.21 11.28 34.98
N ARG A 439 -4.01 12.39 35.70
CA ARG A 439 -2.67 12.87 36.10
C ARG A 439 -1.90 11.92 37.01
N ASP A 440 -2.63 11.13 37.79
CA ASP A 440 -2.09 10.25 38.83
C ASP A 440 -1.88 8.81 38.30
N LEU A 441 -2.22 8.54 37.03
CA LEU A 441 -2.02 7.25 36.38
C LEU A 441 -0.73 7.25 35.57
N ASP A 442 0.05 6.18 35.71
CA ASP A 442 1.14 5.88 34.79
C ASP A 442 0.60 5.24 33.49
N ALA A 443 1.49 4.98 32.54
CA ALA A 443 1.12 4.39 31.25
C ALA A 443 0.41 3.03 31.43
N ALA A 444 0.82 2.21 32.39
CA ALA A 444 0.20 0.92 32.65
C ALA A 444 -1.21 1.07 33.25
N GLY A 445 -1.41 2.04 34.14
CA GLY A 445 -2.71 2.43 34.70
C GLY A 445 -3.69 2.85 33.60
N ILE A 446 -3.26 3.73 32.70
CA ILE A 446 -4.07 4.16 31.55
C ILE A 446 -4.41 2.97 30.64
N THR A 447 -3.44 2.12 30.30
CA THR A 447 -3.66 0.91 29.50
C THR A 447 -4.71 -0.01 30.11
N ARG A 448 -4.60 -0.28 31.42
CA ARG A 448 -5.57 -1.13 32.14
C ARG A 448 -6.96 -0.51 32.13
N GLN A 449 -7.06 0.79 32.40
CA GLN A 449 -8.34 1.48 32.39
C GLN A 449 -9.01 1.37 31.01
N ILE A 450 -8.28 1.65 29.94
CA ILE A 450 -8.79 1.53 28.56
C ILE A 450 -9.25 0.10 28.28
N LEU A 451 -8.45 -0.90 28.64
CA LEU A 451 -8.81 -2.32 28.48
C LEU A 451 -10.13 -2.69 29.17
N TYR A 452 -10.42 -2.09 30.32
CA TYR A 452 -11.66 -2.37 31.05
C TYR A 452 -12.85 -1.54 30.60
N GLU A 453 -12.66 -0.31 30.12
CA GLU A 453 -13.73 0.68 29.98
C GLU A 453 -14.09 1.05 28.54
N THR A 454 -13.15 0.99 27.59
CA THR A 454 -13.43 1.48 26.23
C THR A 454 -14.41 0.58 25.48
N ASP A 455 -15.28 1.16 24.66
CA ASP A 455 -16.14 0.49 23.67
C ASP A 455 -15.56 0.58 22.24
N ALA A 456 -14.48 1.32 22.05
CA ALA A 456 -13.85 1.52 20.76
C ALA A 456 -12.76 0.46 20.51
N TRP A 457 -12.98 -0.43 19.53
CA TRP A 457 -12.03 -1.50 19.18
C TRP A 457 -10.59 -1.02 18.96
N GLN A 458 -10.40 0.12 18.28
CA GLN A 458 -9.06 0.63 17.99
C GLN A 458 -8.29 1.02 19.25
N GLU A 459 -8.98 1.58 20.26
CA GLU A 459 -8.39 1.89 21.56
C GLU A 459 -8.09 0.59 22.34
N PHE A 460 -9.06 -0.32 22.39
CA PHE A 460 -8.91 -1.62 23.04
C PHE A 460 -7.74 -2.42 22.46
N ASN A 461 -7.65 -2.53 21.14
CA ASN A 461 -6.61 -3.28 20.45
C ASN A 461 -5.21 -2.68 20.67
N LYS A 462 -5.09 -1.35 20.66
CA LYS A 462 -3.82 -0.66 20.96
C LYS A 462 -3.40 -0.88 22.42
N ALA A 463 -4.33 -0.80 23.36
CA ALA A 463 -4.08 -1.08 24.76
C ALA A 463 -3.73 -2.55 25.00
N LEU A 464 -4.42 -3.47 24.32
CA LEU A 464 -4.15 -4.91 24.38
C LEU A 464 -2.74 -5.24 23.89
N ALA A 465 -2.33 -4.69 22.74
CA ALA A 465 -0.98 -4.87 22.23
C ALA A 465 0.08 -4.33 23.20
N SER A 466 -0.17 -3.17 23.82
CA SER A 466 0.74 -2.57 24.79
C SER A 466 0.86 -3.42 26.06
N ALA A 467 -0.26 -3.90 26.61
CA ALA A 467 -0.29 -4.80 27.76
C ALA A 467 0.38 -6.15 27.47
N VAL A 468 0.18 -6.73 26.29
CA VAL A 468 0.81 -7.96 25.83
C VAL A 468 2.34 -7.82 25.77
N ASN A 469 2.83 -6.70 25.23
CA ASN A 469 4.25 -6.39 25.13
C ASN A 469 4.88 -6.14 26.51
N ALA A 470 4.15 -5.51 27.42
CA ALA A 470 4.57 -5.29 28.80
C ALA A 470 4.50 -6.57 29.66
N GLY A 471 3.88 -7.65 29.17
CA GLY A 471 3.66 -8.87 29.94
C GLY A 471 2.66 -8.70 31.08
N ASP A 472 1.68 -7.81 30.94
CA ASP A 472 0.74 -7.51 32.02
C ASP A 472 -0.21 -8.69 32.29
N SER A 473 -0.27 -9.10 33.56
CA SER A 473 -1.13 -10.18 34.05
C SER A 473 -2.63 -9.95 33.82
N VAL A 474 -3.07 -8.70 33.61
CA VAL A 474 -4.49 -8.37 33.39
C VAL A 474 -5.01 -8.81 32.02
N VAL A 475 -4.14 -9.11 31.05
CA VAL A 475 -4.53 -9.41 29.66
C VAL A 475 -5.54 -10.55 29.61
N VAL A 476 -5.23 -11.70 30.19
CA VAL A 476 -6.11 -12.88 30.12
C VAL A 476 -7.47 -12.61 30.79
N PRO A 477 -7.55 -12.13 32.05
CA PRO A 477 -8.84 -11.77 32.68
C PRO A 477 -9.68 -10.77 31.87
N VAL A 478 -9.05 -9.77 31.24
CA VAL A 478 -9.77 -8.80 30.39
C VAL A 478 -10.37 -9.50 29.18
N LEU A 479 -9.59 -10.35 28.49
CA LEU A 479 -10.09 -11.08 27.32
C LEU A 479 -11.28 -11.96 27.69
N GLU A 480 -11.24 -12.68 28.82
CA GLU A 480 -12.35 -13.51 29.29
C GLU A 480 -13.65 -12.73 29.48
N LYS A 481 -13.54 -11.50 30.01
CA LYS A 481 -14.68 -10.62 30.30
C LYS A 481 -15.20 -9.89 29.07
N ARG A 482 -14.32 -9.41 28.20
CA ARG A 482 -14.63 -8.45 27.12
C ARG A 482 -14.83 -9.10 25.75
N PHE A 483 -14.67 -10.42 25.61
CA PHE A 483 -14.69 -11.11 24.31
C PHE A 483 -15.96 -10.87 23.47
N ASP A 484 -17.10 -10.74 24.14
CA ASP A 484 -18.40 -10.58 23.48
C ASP A 484 -18.72 -9.10 23.16
N ASP A 485 -17.91 -8.14 23.62
CA ASP A 485 -18.15 -6.70 23.43
C ASP A 485 -17.73 -6.20 22.05
N PHE A 486 -16.82 -6.91 21.39
CA PHE A 486 -16.20 -6.50 20.12
C PHE A 486 -16.55 -7.50 19.03
N THR A 487 -17.60 -7.22 18.27
CA THR A 487 -18.04 -8.06 17.15
C THR A 487 -17.77 -7.36 15.81
N GLY A 488 -17.28 -8.10 14.81
CA GLY A 488 -17.00 -7.59 13.47
C GLY A 488 -15.51 -7.55 13.10
N GLY A 489 -15.19 -6.76 12.08
CA GLY A 489 -13.92 -6.84 11.34
C GLY A 489 -13.91 -8.03 10.37
N SER A 490 -13.13 -7.93 9.29
CA SER A 490 -13.11 -8.97 8.27
C SER A 490 -11.84 -9.83 8.36
N TRP A 491 -10.66 -9.25 8.58
CA TRP A 491 -9.39 -9.97 8.41
C TRP A 491 -8.20 -9.38 9.19
N PRO A 492 -7.82 -9.93 10.35
CA PRO A 492 -8.62 -10.80 11.22
C PRO A 492 -9.79 -10.04 11.86
N SER A 493 -10.84 -10.76 12.25
CA SER A 493 -11.91 -10.16 13.06
C SER A 493 -11.42 -9.73 14.43
N GLN A 494 -12.18 -8.87 15.09
CA GLN A 494 -11.86 -8.35 16.43
C GLN A 494 -11.76 -9.49 17.46
N GLN A 495 -12.76 -10.38 17.47
CA GLN A 495 -12.74 -11.58 18.32
C GLN A 495 -11.61 -12.54 17.92
N GLY A 496 -11.27 -12.62 16.63
CA GLY A 496 -10.13 -13.39 16.13
C GLY A 496 -8.81 -12.92 16.72
N VAL A 497 -8.59 -11.60 16.80
CA VAL A 497 -7.40 -11.01 17.45
C VAL A 497 -7.37 -11.37 18.95
N MET A 498 -8.50 -11.25 19.64
CA MET A 498 -8.59 -11.61 21.06
C MET A 498 -8.32 -13.10 21.29
N ALA A 499 -8.88 -13.98 20.46
CA ALA A 499 -8.64 -15.42 20.52
C ALA A 499 -7.17 -15.78 20.24
N ARG A 500 -6.50 -15.05 19.32
CA ARG A 500 -5.05 -15.20 19.10
C ARG A 500 -4.26 -14.85 20.37
N VAL A 501 -4.55 -13.73 21.00
CA VAL A 501 -3.84 -13.34 22.23
C VAL A 501 -4.10 -14.34 23.36
N MET A 502 -5.33 -14.88 23.46
CA MET A 502 -5.62 -15.98 24.38
C MET A 502 -4.81 -17.25 24.04
N PHE A 503 -4.62 -17.57 22.76
CA PHE A 503 -3.75 -18.68 22.35
C PHE A 503 -2.29 -18.50 22.80
N GLU A 504 -1.78 -17.28 22.66
CA GLU A 504 -0.39 -16.92 22.96
C GLU A 504 -0.10 -16.79 24.46
N LYS A 505 -1.04 -16.24 25.23
CA LYS A 505 -0.85 -15.86 26.64
C LYS A 505 -1.64 -16.69 27.65
N GLY A 506 -2.70 -17.37 27.20
CA GLY A 506 -3.53 -18.22 28.04
C GLY A 506 -2.82 -19.48 28.51
N SER A 507 -3.44 -20.19 29.45
CA SER A 507 -2.94 -21.45 30.03
C SER A 507 -4.06 -22.47 30.17
N ILE A 508 -3.74 -23.71 30.57
CA ILE A 508 -4.73 -24.77 30.82
C ILE A 508 -5.90 -24.33 31.73
N LYS A 509 -5.71 -23.33 32.60
CA LYS A 509 -6.76 -22.76 33.45
C LYS A 509 -7.91 -22.12 32.65
N ASN A 510 -7.65 -21.70 31.42
CA ASN A 510 -8.60 -21.02 30.55
C ASN A 510 -9.35 -21.98 29.61
N ASN A 511 -9.15 -23.31 29.73
CA ASN A 511 -9.79 -24.31 28.86
C ASN A 511 -11.33 -24.20 28.83
N ALA A 512 -11.97 -23.94 29.98
CA ALA A 512 -13.41 -23.76 30.06
C ALA A 512 -13.89 -22.53 29.25
N THR A 513 -13.21 -21.40 29.42
CA THR A 513 -13.51 -20.16 28.68
C THR A 513 -13.33 -20.35 27.18
N VAL A 514 -12.18 -20.91 26.77
CA VAL A 514 -11.88 -21.15 25.35
C VAL A 514 -12.82 -22.18 24.73
N SER A 515 -13.24 -23.21 25.48
CA SER A 515 -14.23 -24.19 25.01
C SER A 515 -15.59 -23.55 24.73
N ARG A 516 -16.03 -22.59 25.58
CA ARG A 516 -17.24 -21.81 25.34
C ARG A 516 -17.13 -21.02 24.04
N TRP A 517 -16.07 -20.21 23.89
CA TRP A 517 -15.84 -19.43 22.67
C TRP A 517 -15.78 -20.32 21.43
N HIS A 518 -15.07 -21.44 21.54
CA HIS A 518 -14.93 -22.40 20.45
C HIS A 518 -16.29 -22.93 20.01
N LYS A 519 -17.12 -23.39 20.95
CA LYS A 519 -18.43 -23.98 20.68
C LYS A 519 -19.34 -23.03 19.91
N ASP A 520 -19.40 -21.77 20.33
CA ASP A 520 -20.36 -20.79 19.81
C ASP A 520 -19.82 -19.99 18.62
N ALA A 521 -18.54 -20.13 18.28
CA ALA A 521 -17.92 -19.39 17.20
C ALA A 521 -18.47 -19.76 15.81
N ALA A 522 -19.02 -18.76 15.11
CA ALA A 522 -19.23 -18.79 13.66
C ALA A 522 -18.03 -18.21 12.89
N ASP A 523 -17.21 -17.41 13.57
CA ASP A 523 -16.04 -16.74 13.00
C ASP A 523 -14.86 -17.69 12.82
N ASN A 524 -14.35 -17.78 11.60
CA ASN A 524 -13.26 -18.66 11.23
C ASN A 524 -11.93 -18.35 11.96
N TRP A 525 -11.64 -17.08 12.26
CA TRP A 525 -10.45 -16.70 13.04
C TRP A 525 -10.58 -17.12 14.50
N VAL A 526 -11.78 -16.99 15.08
CA VAL A 526 -12.03 -17.50 16.43
C VAL A 526 -11.90 -19.03 16.44
N VAL A 527 -12.51 -19.73 15.48
CA VAL A 527 -12.40 -21.19 15.35
C VAL A 527 -10.94 -21.62 15.25
N LEU A 528 -10.14 -20.96 14.42
CA LEU A 528 -8.71 -21.23 14.26
C LEU A 528 -7.98 -21.20 15.61
N TRP A 529 -7.97 -20.03 16.26
CA TRP A 529 -7.14 -19.81 17.45
C TRP A 529 -7.62 -20.62 18.66
N THR A 530 -8.94 -20.76 18.82
CA THR A 530 -9.51 -21.59 19.89
C THR A 530 -9.24 -23.09 19.66
N SER A 531 -9.31 -23.58 18.42
CA SER A 531 -8.90 -24.95 18.09
C SER A 531 -7.43 -25.20 18.44
N LEU A 532 -6.52 -24.31 18.04
CA LEU A 532 -5.09 -24.46 18.34
C LEU A 532 -4.83 -24.46 19.85
N PHE A 533 -5.54 -23.62 20.60
CA PHE A 533 -5.41 -23.58 22.05
C PHE A 533 -5.86 -24.88 22.71
N LEU A 534 -7.02 -25.42 22.33
CA LEU A 534 -7.56 -26.65 22.90
C LEU A 534 -6.72 -27.86 22.51
N VAL A 535 -6.24 -27.92 21.26
CA VAL A 535 -5.30 -28.97 20.82
C VAL A 535 -4.01 -28.98 21.65
N LYS A 536 -3.51 -27.79 22.01
CA LYS A 536 -2.29 -27.64 22.81
C LYS A 536 -2.50 -27.95 24.30
N ASN A 537 -3.63 -27.56 24.88
CA ASN A 537 -3.81 -27.50 26.34
C ASN A 537 -4.92 -28.40 26.89
N ASP A 538 -5.77 -29.03 26.05
CA ASP A 538 -6.95 -29.77 26.50
C ASP A 538 -7.09 -31.14 25.80
N PRO A 539 -6.57 -32.22 26.42
CA PRO A 539 -6.74 -33.57 25.91
C PRO A 539 -8.20 -34.01 25.74
N ALA A 540 -9.12 -33.50 26.58
CA ALA A 540 -10.53 -33.87 26.53
C ALA A 540 -11.24 -33.21 25.33
N ALA A 541 -10.83 -32.01 24.94
CA ALA A 541 -11.37 -31.28 23.79
C ALA A 541 -10.63 -31.57 22.47
N TYR A 542 -9.50 -32.29 22.51
CA TYR A 542 -8.61 -32.53 21.36
C TYR A 542 -9.35 -32.95 20.09
N THR A 543 -10.16 -34.02 20.17
CA THR A 543 -10.85 -34.59 19.01
C THR A 543 -11.80 -33.59 18.36
N MET A 544 -12.60 -32.88 19.17
CA MET A 544 -13.51 -31.85 18.68
C MET A 544 -12.74 -30.69 18.03
N ALA A 545 -11.69 -30.21 18.69
CA ALA A 545 -10.88 -29.10 18.22
C ALA A 545 -10.18 -29.43 16.89
N MET A 546 -9.64 -30.65 16.75
CA MET A 546 -9.04 -31.16 15.51
C MET A 546 -10.07 -31.31 14.38
N GLN A 547 -11.29 -31.77 14.68
CA GLN A 547 -12.36 -31.87 13.68
C GLN A 547 -12.75 -30.49 13.11
N ARG A 548 -12.91 -29.48 13.98
CA ARG A 548 -13.24 -28.11 13.54
C ARG A 548 -12.08 -27.46 12.80
N LEU A 549 -10.84 -27.65 13.26
CA LEU A 549 -9.65 -27.18 12.55
C LEU A 549 -9.55 -27.82 11.15
N THR A 550 -9.84 -29.12 11.05
CA THR A 550 -9.87 -29.83 9.76
C THR A 550 -10.92 -29.27 8.82
N ALA A 551 -12.14 -29.00 9.33
CA ALA A 551 -13.21 -28.42 8.53
C ALA A 551 -12.82 -27.02 8.00
N LEU A 552 -12.24 -26.18 8.86
CA LEU A 552 -11.75 -24.84 8.51
C LEU A 552 -10.67 -24.92 7.43
N LEU A 553 -9.61 -25.71 7.65
CA LEU A 553 -8.49 -25.82 6.72
C LEU A 553 -8.93 -26.42 5.38
N LYS A 554 -9.94 -27.29 5.34
CA LYS A 554 -10.52 -27.79 4.08
C LYS A 554 -11.16 -26.70 3.23
N GLN A 555 -11.76 -25.68 3.85
CA GLN A 555 -12.44 -24.58 3.15
C GLN A 555 -11.47 -23.50 2.64
N CYS A 556 -10.28 -23.39 3.22
CA CYS A 556 -9.30 -22.39 2.79
C CYS A 556 -8.47 -22.82 1.58
N ASP A 557 -7.87 -21.82 0.95
CA ASP A 557 -7.03 -21.89 -0.25
C ASP A 557 -5.55 -22.21 0.02
N GLY A 558 -5.18 -22.41 1.29
CA GLY A 558 -3.81 -22.66 1.72
C GLY A 558 -3.03 -21.42 2.13
N THR A 559 -3.51 -20.21 1.82
CA THR A 559 -2.74 -18.97 2.00
C THR A 559 -3.04 -18.30 3.34
N THR A 560 -4.27 -18.44 3.84
CA THR A 560 -4.72 -17.72 5.04
C THR A 560 -4.33 -18.41 6.35
N TYR A 561 -4.80 -19.64 6.58
CA TYR A 561 -4.77 -20.24 7.92
C TYR A 561 -3.58 -21.17 8.15
N TYR A 562 -3.11 -21.87 7.11
CA TYR A 562 -1.92 -22.72 7.18
C TYR A 562 -0.67 -22.05 7.78
N PRO A 563 -0.38 -20.77 7.48
CA PRO A 563 0.65 -19.98 8.16
C PRO A 563 0.69 -20.10 9.69
N HIS A 564 -0.47 -20.22 10.31
CA HIS A 564 -0.62 -20.12 11.75
C HIS A 564 -0.66 -21.48 12.45
N VAL A 565 -0.96 -22.56 11.72
CA VAL A 565 -1.24 -23.90 12.30
C VAL A 565 -0.08 -24.87 12.13
N ILE A 566 0.74 -24.71 11.08
CA ILE A 566 1.62 -25.79 10.61
C ILE A 566 2.65 -26.22 11.67
N ASP A 567 3.23 -25.26 12.40
CA ASP A 567 4.25 -25.56 13.40
C ASP A 567 3.67 -26.33 14.58
N LEU A 568 2.44 -25.99 15.00
CA LEU A 568 1.76 -26.74 16.04
C LEU A 568 1.40 -28.15 15.56
N LEU A 569 0.81 -28.29 14.37
CA LEU A 569 0.41 -29.59 13.83
C LEU A 569 1.60 -30.54 13.67
N LEU A 570 2.76 -30.05 13.24
CA LEU A 570 3.96 -30.87 13.09
C LEU A 570 4.66 -31.20 14.41
N ALA A 571 4.45 -30.39 15.45
CA ALA A 571 4.96 -30.67 16.79
C ALA A 571 4.15 -31.75 17.54
N LEU A 572 2.90 -32.00 17.12
CA LEU A 572 2.05 -33.01 17.74
C LEU A 572 2.50 -34.43 17.35
N PRO A 573 2.56 -35.39 18.31
CA PRO A 573 2.86 -36.79 18.02
C PRO A 573 1.66 -37.55 17.41
N ASP A 574 0.75 -36.85 16.73
CA ASP A 574 -0.47 -37.42 16.13
C ASP A 574 -0.31 -37.51 14.59
N PRO A 575 -0.36 -38.71 13.99
CA PRO A 575 -0.37 -38.89 12.55
C PRO A 575 -1.47 -38.09 11.83
N ALA A 576 -2.65 -37.90 12.45
CA ALA A 576 -3.74 -37.13 11.85
C ALA A 576 -3.42 -35.63 11.79
N ALA A 577 -2.72 -35.08 12.78
CA ALA A 577 -2.23 -33.71 12.76
C ALA A 577 -1.21 -33.49 11.64
N ARG A 578 -0.27 -34.44 11.46
CA ARG A 578 0.68 -34.41 10.33
C ARG A 578 -0.04 -34.45 8.98
N GLN A 579 -1.00 -35.36 8.82
CA GLN A 579 -1.80 -35.45 7.61
C GLN A 579 -2.57 -34.15 7.32
N LEU A 580 -3.07 -33.48 8.37
CA LEU A 580 -3.74 -32.21 8.22
C LEU A 580 -2.79 -31.09 7.75
N ALA A 581 -1.56 -31.06 8.29
CA ALA A 581 -0.49 -30.15 7.84
C ALA A 581 -0.11 -30.38 6.37
N GLU A 582 0.05 -31.65 5.97
CA GLU A 582 0.31 -32.08 4.59
C GLU A 582 -0.80 -31.64 3.62
N GLY A 583 -2.02 -31.42 4.11
CA GLY A 583 -3.15 -30.92 3.33
C GLY A 583 -2.91 -29.59 2.62
N ILE A 584 -1.90 -28.80 3.01
CA ILE A 584 -1.50 -27.58 2.31
C ILE A 584 -1.07 -27.85 0.86
N LEU A 585 -0.43 -29.00 0.61
CA LEU A 585 0.10 -29.35 -0.71
C LEU A 585 -1.01 -29.60 -1.73
N ALA A 586 -2.20 -29.97 -1.25
CA ALA A 586 -3.37 -30.20 -2.07
C ALA A 586 -4.17 -28.92 -2.39
N LYS A 587 -3.71 -27.75 -1.93
CA LYS A 587 -4.43 -26.49 -2.11
C LYS A 587 -4.15 -25.86 -3.47
N GLU A 588 -5.19 -25.30 -4.07
CA GLU A 588 -5.15 -24.73 -5.44
C GLU A 588 -4.06 -23.67 -5.60
N HIS A 589 -3.89 -22.80 -4.61
CA HIS A 589 -2.91 -21.72 -4.69
C HIS A 589 -1.48 -22.15 -4.38
N PHE A 590 -1.30 -23.23 -3.62
CA PHE A 590 0.02 -23.68 -3.17
C PHE A 590 0.96 -23.91 -4.35
N GLN A 591 0.51 -24.62 -5.39
CA GLN A 591 1.33 -24.91 -6.58
C GLN A 591 1.74 -23.63 -7.34
N SER A 592 0.86 -22.62 -7.37
CA SER A 592 1.10 -21.36 -8.10
C SER A 592 2.04 -20.38 -7.40
N MET A 593 2.23 -20.57 -6.08
CA MET A 593 3.04 -19.71 -5.20
C MET A 593 4.23 -20.43 -4.58
N MET A 594 4.46 -21.72 -4.91
CA MET A 594 5.49 -22.55 -4.28
C MET A 594 6.91 -21.98 -4.48
N ASP A 595 7.16 -21.23 -5.55
CA ASP A 595 8.42 -20.54 -5.82
C ASP A 595 8.73 -19.41 -4.85
N TRP A 596 7.74 -18.98 -4.07
CA TRP A 596 7.95 -18.00 -3.03
C TRP A 596 8.61 -18.67 -1.84
N GLU A 597 9.69 -18.05 -1.35
CA GLU A 597 10.47 -18.52 -0.20
C GLU A 597 9.57 -18.92 0.98
N TYR A 598 8.48 -18.16 1.17
CA TYR A 598 7.43 -18.44 2.14
C TYR A 598 6.80 -19.85 2.04
N TYR A 599 6.29 -20.24 0.87
CA TYR A 599 5.64 -21.54 0.68
C TYR A 599 6.65 -22.69 0.59
N CYS A 600 7.84 -22.42 0.04
CA CYS A 600 8.96 -23.36 0.10
C CYS A 600 9.35 -23.68 1.55
N GLY A 601 9.24 -22.70 2.46
CA GLY A 601 9.38 -22.90 3.91
C GLY A 601 8.46 -23.99 4.47
N PHE A 602 7.20 -24.09 4.02
CA PHE A 602 6.30 -25.17 4.44
C PHE A 602 6.75 -26.54 3.94
N VAL A 603 7.23 -26.62 2.70
CA VAL A 603 7.79 -27.87 2.14
C VAL A 603 8.98 -28.33 2.98
N LYS A 604 9.92 -27.42 3.27
CA LYS A 604 11.09 -27.72 4.11
C LYS A 604 10.67 -28.24 5.48
N LYS A 605 9.72 -27.57 6.17
CA LYS A 605 9.17 -28.02 7.47
C LYS A 605 8.55 -29.41 7.39
N LEU A 606 7.77 -29.70 6.36
CA LEU A 606 7.14 -31.02 6.17
C LEU A 606 8.17 -32.12 5.91
N LEU A 607 9.19 -31.84 5.09
CA LEU A 607 10.30 -32.77 4.86
C LEU A 607 11.13 -32.97 6.12
N GLN A 608 11.39 -31.92 6.90
CA GLN A 608 12.05 -32.03 8.21
C GLN A 608 11.29 -32.96 9.15
N ALA A 609 9.96 -32.88 9.14
CA ALA A 609 9.05 -33.76 9.88
C ALA A 609 8.93 -35.18 9.28
N ARG A 610 9.79 -35.53 8.30
CA ARG A 610 9.84 -36.83 7.62
C ARG A 610 8.50 -37.22 6.97
N SER A 611 7.89 -36.26 6.26
CA SER A 611 6.67 -36.48 5.47
C SER A 611 6.98 -37.19 4.14
N ASP A 612 6.72 -38.50 4.10
CA ASP A 612 6.81 -39.29 2.86
C ASP A 612 5.83 -38.80 1.79
N TYR A 613 4.67 -38.30 2.23
CA TYR A 613 3.68 -37.70 1.34
C TYR A 613 4.23 -36.48 0.62
N THR A 614 4.95 -35.59 1.33
CA THR A 614 5.54 -34.38 0.75
C THR A 614 6.60 -34.72 -0.28
N CYS A 615 7.51 -35.66 0.02
CA CYS A 615 8.50 -36.11 -0.95
C CYS A 615 7.81 -36.68 -2.20
N ARG A 616 6.79 -37.53 -2.01
CA ARG A 616 6.04 -38.13 -3.14
C ARG A 616 5.34 -37.07 -3.97
N PHE A 617 4.67 -36.11 -3.34
CA PHE A 617 3.99 -35.00 -4.01
C PHE A 617 4.95 -34.21 -4.92
N LEU A 618 6.13 -33.87 -4.42
CA LEU A 618 7.14 -33.15 -5.20
C LEU A 618 7.65 -33.99 -6.37
N CYS A 619 7.99 -35.26 -6.14
CA CYS A 619 8.47 -36.17 -7.17
C CYS A 619 7.42 -36.40 -8.26
N GLU A 620 6.17 -36.67 -7.89
CA GLU A 620 5.05 -36.84 -8.82
C GLU A 620 4.77 -35.55 -9.60
N GLY A 621 4.80 -34.39 -8.93
CA GLY A 621 4.67 -33.08 -9.54
C GLY A 621 5.72 -32.87 -10.63
N LEU A 622 7.01 -33.02 -10.29
CA LEU A 622 8.14 -32.91 -11.22
C LEU A 622 8.05 -33.89 -12.40
N ASN A 623 7.62 -35.13 -12.14
CA ASN A 623 7.39 -36.15 -13.17
C ASN A 623 6.20 -35.81 -14.08
N GLY A 624 5.18 -35.11 -13.55
CA GLY A 624 3.94 -34.78 -14.23
C GLY A 624 3.96 -33.50 -15.08
N LEU A 625 4.98 -32.63 -14.92
CA LEU A 625 5.04 -31.33 -15.61
C LEU A 625 5.04 -31.45 -17.14
N LYS A 626 4.43 -30.46 -17.80
CA LYS A 626 4.29 -30.37 -19.26
C LYS A 626 4.75 -29.00 -19.75
N PHE A 627 6.05 -28.90 -20.02
CA PHE A 627 6.65 -27.66 -20.49
C PHE A 627 6.16 -27.25 -21.88
N THR A 628 5.84 -25.96 -22.02
CA THR A 628 5.62 -25.33 -23.32
C THR A 628 6.89 -24.60 -23.75
N GLU A 629 7.09 -24.46 -25.07
CA GLU A 629 8.23 -23.71 -25.59
C GLU A 629 8.18 -22.26 -25.08
N SER A 630 9.27 -21.84 -24.43
CA SER A 630 9.34 -20.53 -23.79
C SER A 630 9.42 -19.44 -24.85
N LYS A 631 8.50 -18.46 -24.80
CA LYS A 631 8.75 -17.16 -25.42
C LYS A 631 9.69 -16.39 -24.48
N ALA A 632 10.87 -16.04 -24.99
CA ALA A 632 11.98 -15.45 -24.23
C ALA A 632 11.51 -14.50 -23.11
N GLY A 633 11.79 -14.89 -21.86
CA GLY A 633 11.58 -14.06 -20.68
C GLY A 633 10.29 -14.29 -19.87
N ARG A 634 9.39 -15.21 -20.24
CA ARG A 634 8.21 -15.54 -19.42
C ARG A 634 8.42 -16.80 -18.57
N LEU A 635 8.15 -16.69 -17.27
CA LEU A 635 8.05 -17.82 -16.33
C LEU A 635 6.65 -18.44 -16.40
N TYR A 636 6.57 -19.74 -16.66
CA TYR A 636 5.32 -20.49 -16.60
C TYR A 636 5.11 -21.12 -15.21
N PRO A 637 3.87 -21.51 -14.82
CA PRO A 637 3.62 -22.20 -13.55
C PRO A 637 4.52 -23.43 -13.33
N ASP A 638 4.76 -24.21 -14.39
CA ASP A 638 5.67 -25.37 -14.35
C ASP A 638 7.11 -24.98 -14.01
N ASP A 639 7.60 -23.85 -14.55
CA ASP A 639 8.94 -23.33 -14.22
C ASP A 639 9.03 -22.98 -12.73
N ARG A 640 7.98 -22.36 -12.16
CA ARG A 640 7.93 -22.02 -10.73
C ARG A 640 8.01 -23.25 -9.85
N PHE A 641 7.32 -24.33 -10.24
CA PHE A 641 7.36 -25.59 -9.48
C PHE A 641 8.78 -26.19 -9.46
N VAL A 642 9.46 -26.22 -10.61
CA VAL A 642 10.87 -26.68 -10.68
C VAL A 642 11.79 -25.77 -9.88
N MET A 643 11.64 -24.45 -10.02
CA MET A 643 12.45 -23.48 -9.26
C MET A 643 12.34 -23.70 -7.75
N ALA A 644 11.13 -23.92 -7.24
CA ALA A 644 10.91 -24.16 -5.82
C ALA A 644 11.53 -25.49 -5.34
N ALA A 645 11.41 -26.56 -6.14
CA ALA A 645 12.07 -27.83 -5.82
C ALA A 645 13.61 -27.70 -5.89
N GLU A 646 14.14 -26.92 -6.82
CA GLU A 646 15.59 -26.66 -6.96
C GLU A 646 16.17 -25.89 -5.78
N GLN A 647 15.36 -25.06 -5.10
CA GLN A 647 15.80 -24.38 -3.86
C GLN A 647 16.20 -25.39 -2.78
N LEU A 648 15.61 -26.60 -2.74
CA LEU A 648 16.03 -27.67 -1.83
C LEU A 648 17.44 -28.18 -2.14
N ARG A 649 17.99 -27.90 -3.32
CA ARG A 649 19.36 -28.24 -3.73
C ARG A 649 20.33 -27.06 -3.57
N GLY A 650 19.83 -25.86 -3.26
CA GLY A 650 20.62 -24.64 -3.16
C GLY A 650 21.23 -24.18 -4.50
N ARG A 651 20.56 -24.44 -5.62
CA ARG A 651 21.03 -24.11 -6.98
C ARG A 651 20.03 -23.24 -7.73
N ALA A 652 20.50 -22.63 -8.83
CA ALA A 652 19.66 -21.85 -9.72
C ALA A 652 19.11 -22.72 -10.86
N TYR A 653 17.81 -22.61 -11.14
CA TYR A 653 17.16 -23.17 -12.31
C TYR A 653 17.14 -22.14 -13.45
N ASP A 654 17.48 -22.58 -14.67
CA ASP A 654 17.45 -21.74 -15.86
C ASP A 654 16.14 -21.96 -16.65
N SER A 655 15.21 -21.02 -16.48
CA SER A 655 13.92 -21.03 -17.17
C SER A 655 14.02 -20.76 -18.68
N GLY A 656 15.21 -20.46 -19.21
CA GLY A 656 15.48 -20.26 -20.63
C GLY A 656 15.69 -21.54 -21.44
N TRP A 657 15.76 -22.72 -20.79
CA TRP A 657 15.98 -23.98 -21.49
C TRP A 657 14.84 -24.36 -22.45
N PRO A 658 15.14 -25.07 -23.56
CA PRO A 658 14.11 -25.67 -24.41
C PRO A 658 13.21 -26.63 -23.61
N ALA A 659 11.94 -26.79 -24.04
CA ALA A 659 10.96 -27.57 -23.30
C ALA A 659 11.41 -29.01 -23.00
N ARG A 660 12.11 -29.65 -23.95
CA ARG A 660 12.70 -30.99 -23.76
C ARG A 660 13.74 -31.02 -22.64
N LYS A 661 14.68 -30.06 -22.62
CA LYS A 661 15.72 -29.99 -21.58
C LYS A 661 15.13 -29.71 -20.20
N LYS A 662 14.10 -28.85 -20.12
CA LYS A 662 13.34 -28.64 -18.88
C LYS A 662 12.69 -29.93 -18.37
N LYS A 663 12.12 -30.73 -19.29
CA LYS A 663 11.51 -32.02 -18.95
C LYS A 663 12.53 -33.03 -18.45
N ASP A 664 13.65 -33.18 -19.15
CA ASP A 664 14.72 -34.11 -18.74
C ASP A 664 15.28 -33.70 -17.36
N TYR A 665 15.46 -32.40 -17.15
CA TYR A 665 15.91 -31.86 -15.87
C TYR A 665 14.91 -32.10 -14.73
N SER A 666 13.61 -31.92 -14.95
CA SER A 666 12.60 -32.14 -13.90
C SER A 666 12.57 -33.61 -13.45
N LEU A 667 12.79 -34.55 -14.36
CA LEU A 667 12.91 -35.99 -14.05
C LEU A 667 14.18 -36.30 -13.24
N GLU A 668 15.32 -35.72 -13.61
CA GLU A 668 16.57 -35.85 -12.83
C GLU A 668 16.39 -35.29 -11.41
N LEU A 669 15.76 -34.12 -11.30
CA LEU A 669 15.51 -33.46 -10.01
C LEU A 669 14.60 -34.32 -9.12
N ALA A 670 13.58 -34.97 -9.69
CA ALA A 670 12.70 -35.88 -8.95
C ALA A 670 13.45 -37.11 -8.40
N GLN A 671 14.32 -37.72 -9.22
CA GLN A 671 15.15 -38.86 -8.80
C GLN A 671 16.16 -38.46 -7.71
N TRP A 672 16.78 -37.29 -7.87
CA TRP A 672 17.69 -36.74 -6.87
C TRP A 672 16.96 -36.49 -5.55
N LEU A 673 15.80 -35.84 -5.58
CA LEU A 673 15.01 -35.52 -4.40
C LEU A 673 14.63 -36.78 -3.62
N ALA A 674 14.11 -37.81 -4.31
CA ALA A 674 13.73 -39.07 -3.68
C ALA A 674 14.91 -39.74 -2.97
N ARG A 675 16.08 -39.78 -3.61
CA ARG A 675 17.29 -40.37 -3.03
C ARG A 675 17.77 -39.60 -1.80
N GLU A 676 17.89 -38.28 -1.89
CA GLU A 676 18.39 -37.47 -0.77
C GLU A 676 17.41 -37.46 0.41
N TYR A 677 16.11 -37.50 0.13
CA TYR A 677 15.09 -37.61 1.18
C TYR A 677 15.18 -38.95 1.92
N GLU A 678 15.40 -40.08 1.22
CA GLU A 678 15.62 -41.37 1.89
C GLU A 678 16.91 -41.38 2.74
N VAL A 679 17.98 -40.73 2.28
CA VAL A 679 19.19 -40.55 3.11
C VAL A 679 18.86 -39.75 4.37
N TYR A 680 18.14 -38.63 4.25
CA TYR A 680 17.72 -37.80 5.37
C TYR A 680 16.84 -38.56 6.37
N LYS A 681 15.82 -39.26 5.86
CA LYS A 681 14.85 -40.02 6.65
C LYS A 681 15.52 -41.09 7.52
N ASN A 682 16.56 -41.72 7.00
CA ASN A 682 17.37 -42.73 7.70
C ASN A 682 18.46 -42.12 8.61
N GLY A 683 18.47 -40.81 8.82
CA GLY A 683 19.42 -40.12 9.70
C GLY A 683 20.81 -39.89 9.08
N GLY A 684 20.95 -40.13 7.76
CA GLY A 684 22.18 -39.85 7.03
C GLY A 684 22.37 -38.37 6.71
N LYS A 685 23.61 -38.00 6.36
CA LYS A 685 23.93 -36.66 5.86
C LYS A 685 23.46 -36.52 4.41
N CYS A 686 22.34 -35.82 4.21
CA CYS A 686 21.78 -35.55 2.88
C CYS A 686 22.22 -34.18 2.33
N ALA A 687 22.01 -33.97 1.03
CA ALA A 687 22.25 -32.70 0.35
C ALA A 687 21.01 -31.77 0.29
N LEU A 688 19.92 -32.12 0.98
CA LEU A 688 18.73 -31.25 1.04
C LEU A 688 19.00 -30.03 1.91
N ASP A 689 18.81 -28.84 1.36
CA ASP A 689 18.68 -27.61 2.13
C ASP A 689 17.29 -27.54 2.76
N LEU A 690 17.22 -28.05 3.98
CA LEU A 690 16.05 -27.96 4.83
C LEU A 690 16.09 -26.75 5.78
N SER A 691 17.04 -25.83 5.62
CA SER A 691 17.08 -24.64 6.46
C SER A 691 15.87 -23.76 6.18
N VAL A 692 15.13 -23.42 7.24
CA VAL A 692 13.97 -22.55 7.18
C VAL A 692 14.41 -21.18 7.67
N THR A 693 14.58 -20.24 6.76
CA THR A 693 14.56 -18.81 7.13
C THR A 693 13.18 -18.51 7.68
N LYS A 694 13.10 -17.72 8.75
CA LYS A 694 11.82 -17.27 9.32
C LYS A 694 11.20 -16.28 8.33
N ALA A 695 10.72 -16.75 7.20
CA ALA A 695 10.04 -15.95 6.21
C ALA A 695 8.73 -15.48 6.83
N GLY A 696 8.59 -14.16 7.03
CA GLY A 696 7.27 -13.58 7.26
C GLY A 696 6.35 -13.95 6.09
N ALA A 697 5.06 -14.12 6.35
CA ALA A 697 4.10 -14.10 5.25
C ALA A 697 4.35 -12.82 4.44
N PRO A 698 4.34 -12.86 3.09
CA PRO A 698 4.61 -11.67 2.30
C PRO A 698 3.74 -10.50 2.77
N ASP A 699 4.34 -9.30 2.93
CA ASP A 699 3.71 -8.14 3.58
C ASP A 699 2.31 -7.79 3.00
N PHE A 700 2.07 -8.06 1.71
CA PHE A 700 0.76 -7.82 1.08
C PHE A 700 -0.37 -8.77 1.55
N PHE A 701 -0.08 -9.84 2.30
CA PHE A 701 -1.10 -10.68 2.95
C PHE A 701 -1.50 -10.14 4.33
N LEU A 702 -0.67 -9.28 4.94
CA LEU A 702 -0.88 -8.78 6.30
C LEU A 702 -1.38 -7.32 6.33
N ASP A 703 -1.09 -6.54 5.28
CA ASP A 703 -1.41 -5.11 5.22
C ASP A 703 -2.40 -4.80 4.08
N ALA A 704 -3.68 -5.12 4.30
CA ALA A 704 -4.74 -4.28 3.77
C ALA A 704 -5.13 -3.32 4.90
N PRO A 705 -4.65 -2.06 4.91
CA PRO A 705 -5.14 -1.08 5.88
C PRO A 705 -6.67 -0.90 5.69
N GLU A 706 -7.39 -0.85 6.81
CA GLU A 706 -8.80 -0.44 6.90
C GLU A 706 -9.04 0.97 6.35
#